data_AF-A0A8J7U966-F1
#
_entry.id   AF-A0A8J7U966-F1
#
_cell.length_a   1.000
_cell.length_b   1.000
_cell.length_c   1.000
_cell.angle_alpha   90.00
_cell.angle_beta   90.00
_cell.angle_gamma   90.00
#
_symmetry.space_group_name_H-M   'P 1'
#
loop_
_entity.id
_entity.type
_entity.pdbx_description
1 polymer ?
#
loop_
_entity_poly.entity_id
_entity_poly.type
_entity_poly.pdbx_seq_one_letter_code
_entity_poly.pdbx_strand_id
1 'polypeptide(L)'
;MRKMFALLTALSFFVSLPATSQDDIVDTAAAAGSFTTLLAAAEAAGLVDTLRSDGPFTVFAPTDDAFAALPEGTVEALLDDPDTLRDILLYHVVSGAVDAATVVGLSNAETVNGSRVLIKADDNGVQINDANVVTADVAAANGIIHVIDAVLLPPVDVVDTAVAAGSFSTLATALTEAGLIETLKGEGPFTVFAPTDDAFAALPEGTLEALLADTDALIDVLTYHVVSGYNFAADVVTLESAVALNGDQLAISVEDGAVRVNDSNVVATDVLASNGVIHVIDAVLIPPADLADIVDTALGVDRFSTLVAAVQAAGLVDALKGDGPFTVFAPNNDAFAALPEGTLDALLADPEALANILTYHVVPGAFSASDVLASSSLTTLQGAEAAISVTDQGAFIDNAQIVATDILTANGIIHEIDAVILPPEPEVLSGTIYEVTITNVTKGQVFSPPVAVVHRADIALFHLGQPASGALRTMAEEGNTQPLADELAPLDQVYDIQTATGPIMPGTSATIRVTGAGNYNLISVAGMLVQTNDTFFAAELRRPVGLDGIFKNGDRESRSTAIAMATAYDAGTEVNDESCGSVPGPPCGAAGAPNTAGAEGYVYIANGIHGIGDLASETYDWRGPVARIVIKRVGDTFKAPSRVVR
;
A
#
# COMPACT_ATOMS: atom_id res chain seq x y z
N MET A 1 45.08 -3.82 53.19
CA MET A 1 46.24 -4.08 54.07
C MET A 1 47.45 -4.35 53.21
N ARG A 2 48.55 -3.64 53.51
CA ARG A 2 49.88 -3.73 52.89
C ARG A 2 50.39 -5.17 52.76
N LYS A 3 51.08 -5.48 51.66
CA LYS A 3 52.42 -6.11 51.70
C LYS A 3 53.27 -5.66 50.51
N MET A 4 54.17 -4.70 50.79
CA MET A 4 55.47 -4.53 50.14
C MET A 4 56.30 -5.82 50.34
N PHE A 5 57.02 -6.29 49.32
CA PHE A 5 58.32 -6.93 49.53
C PHE A 5 59.23 -6.86 48.27
N ALA A 6 60.39 -6.23 48.52
CA ALA A 6 61.72 -6.44 47.96
C ALA A 6 61.98 -6.45 46.44
N LEU A 7 62.56 -5.32 46.01
CA LEU A 7 63.52 -5.19 44.93
C LEU A 7 64.76 -6.08 45.19
N LEU A 8 65.08 -6.99 44.27
CA LEU A 8 66.39 -7.67 44.21
C LEU A 8 66.94 -7.49 42.78
N THR A 9 67.94 -6.64 42.66
CA THR A 9 68.74 -6.41 41.45
C THR A 9 69.65 -7.61 41.22
N ALA A 10 69.34 -8.43 40.21
CA ALA A 10 70.26 -9.42 39.66
C ALA A 10 70.64 -8.98 38.24
N LEU A 11 71.87 -8.48 38.10
CA LEU A 11 72.53 -8.21 36.83
C LEU A 11 72.82 -9.58 36.17
N SER A 12 71.99 -9.98 35.20
CA SER A 12 72.23 -11.15 34.34
C SER A 12 72.58 -10.69 32.93
N PHE A 13 73.70 -11.23 32.44
CA PHE A 13 74.19 -11.13 31.08
C PHE A 13 73.07 -11.34 30.05
N PHE A 14 72.87 -10.39 29.13
CA PHE A 14 72.19 -10.65 27.88
C PHE A 14 73.10 -11.54 27.02
N VAL A 15 72.81 -12.83 27.00
CA VAL A 15 73.13 -13.64 25.83
C VAL A 15 72.00 -13.37 24.84
N SER A 16 72.28 -12.58 23.81
CA SER A 16 71.43 -12.50 22.62
C SER A 16 71.46 -13.88 21.97
N LEU A 17 70.43 -14.69 22.23
CA LEU A 17 70.14 -15.84 21.39
C LEU A 17 69.89 -15.31 19.97
N PRO A 18 70.45 -15.93 18.92
CA PRO A 18 70.07 -15.57 17.56
C PRO A 18 68.59 -15.88 17.41
N ALA A 19 67.82 -14.92 16.89
CA ALA A 19 66.48 -15.22 16.38
C ALA A 19 66.64 -16.30 15.32
N THR A 20 66.06 -17.48 15.52
CA THR A 20 65.87 -18.45 14.45
C THR A 20 65.06 -17.74 13.37
N SER A 21 65.69 -17.51 12.21
CA SER A 21 65.03 -17.06 11.00
C SER A 21 63.86 -18.01 10.75
N GLN A 22 62.64 -17.51 10.84
CA GLN A 22 61.47 -18.26 10.43
C GLN A 22 61.59 -18.55 8.91
N ASP A 23 61.11 -19.70 8.46
CA ASP A 23 61.10 -20.05 7.04
C ASP A 23 60.03 -19.23 6.32
N ASP A 24 60.22 -18.91 5.03
CA ASP A 24 59.20 -18.23 4.22
C ASP A 24 58.01 -19.16 3.90
N ILE A 25 56.96 -18.66 3.23
CA ILE A 25 55.76 -19.45 2.90
C ILE A 25 56.10 -20.72 2.10
N VAL A 26 57.01 -20.62 1.13
CA VAL A 26 57.37 -21.74 0.25
C VAL A 26 58.15 -22.80 1.03
N ASP A 27 59.12 -22.38 1.84
CA ASP A 27 59.91 -23.29 2.67
C ASP A 27 59.06 -23.91 3.79
N THR A 28 58.13 -23.14 4.38
CA THR A 28 57.18 -23.62 5.39
C THR A 28 56.25 -24.68 4.80
N ALA A 29 55.69 -24.45 3.60
CA ALA A 29 54.86 -25.43 2.91
C ALA A 29 55.65 -26.69 2.53
N ALA A 30 56.89 -26.55 2.05
CA ALA A 30 57.75 -27.69 1.72
C ALA A 30 58.07 -28.55 2.95
N ALA A 31 58.31 -27.92 4.10
CA ALA A 31 58.57 -28.61 5.37
C ALA A 31 57.33 -29.37 5.91
N ALA A 32 56.12 -28.90 5.61
CA ALA A 32 54.87 -29.56 6.02
C ALA A 32 54.62 -30.88 5.26
N GLY A 33 55.10 -30.99 4.01
CA GLY A 33 55.09 -32.23 3.23
C GLY A 33 53.72 -32.64 2.63
N SER A 34 52.65 -31.88 2.88
CA SER A 34 51.29 -32.11 2.37
C SER A 34 50.87 -31.19 1.21
N PHE A 35 51.83 -30.47 0.63
CA PHE A 35 51.63 -29.44 -0.41
C PHE A 35 52.47 -29.71 -1.65
N THR A 36 52.77 -30.98 -1.94
CA THR A 36 53.69 -31.33 -3.04
C THR A 36 53.14 -30.90 -4.40
N THR A 37 51.83 -31.05 -4.61
CA THR A 37 51.10 -30.65 -5.82
C THR A 37 51.00 -29.14 -5.93
N LEU A 38 50.69 -28.45 -4.82
CA LEU A 38 50.63 -26.98 -4.76
C LEU A 38 51.97 -26.34 -5.14
N LEU A 39 53.07 -26.86 -4.59
CA LEU A 39 54.42 -26.34 -4.86
C LEU A 39 54.84 -26.59 -6.32
N ALA A 40 54.52 -27.77 -6.86
CA ALA A 40 54.77 -28.08 -8.27
C ALA A 40 53.95 -27.15 -9.21
N ALA A 41 52.69 -26.90 -8.86
CA ALA A 41 51.83 -25.97 -9.57
C ALA A 41 52.36 -24.53 -9.51
N ALA A 42 52.80 -24.07 -8.34
CA ALA A 42 53.41 -22.75 -8.18
C ALA A 42 54.71 -22.58 -8.96
N GLU A 43 55.51 -23.66 -9.07
CA GLU A 43 56.70 -23.68 -9.93
C GLU A 43 56.31 -23.60 -11.41
N ALA A 44 55.33 -24.38 -11.87
CA ALA A 44 54.84 -24.36 -13.24
C ALA A 44 54.25 -23.00 -13.64
N ALA A 45 53.54 -22.33 -12.72
CA ALA A 45 52.97 -21.00 -12.91
C ALA A 45 53.97 -19.83 -12.74
N GLY A 46 55.23 -20.13 -12.37
CA GLY A 46 56.26 -19.12 -12.13
C GLY A 46 55.96 -18.18 -10.95
N LEU A 47 55.27 -18.68 -9.91
CA LEU A 47 54.87 -17.91 -8.73
C LEU A 47 55.79 -18.11 -7.51
N VAL A 48 56.75 -19.03 -7.57
CA VAL A 48 57.66 -19.33 -6.43
C VAL A 48 58.37 -18.08 -5.92
N ASP A 49 58.99 -17.30 -6.80
CA ASP A 49 59.71 -16.08 -6.41
C ASP A 49 58.74 -15.01 -5.84
N THR A 50 57.50 -14.96 -6.33
CA THR A 50 56.46 -14.07 -5.80
C THR A 50 56.04 -14.49 -4.39
N LEU A 51 55.81 -15.79 -4.14
CA LEU A 51 55.45 -16.30 -2.82
C LEU A 51 56.60 -16.24 -1.80
N ARG A 52 57.85 -16.13 -2.28
CA ARG A 52 59.04 -15.87 -1.44
C ARG A 52 59.33 -14.39 -1.23
N SER A 53 58.66 -13.49 -1.94
CA SER A 53 58.95 -12.06 -1.82
C SER A 53 58.59 -11.52 -0.44
N ASP A 54 59.03 -10.29 -0.17
CA ASP A 54 58.64 -9.58 1.05
C ASP A 54 57.11 -9.47 1.09
N GLY A 55 56.51 -10.07 2.12
CA GLY A 55 55.07 -10.03 2.36
C GLY A 55 54.66 -8.85 3.28
N PRO A 56 53.63 -9.00 4.13
CA PRO A 56 52.97 -10.26 4.46
C PRO A 56 51.92 -10.71 3.43
N PHE A 57 51.83 -12.02 3.19
CA PHE A 57 50.74 -12.67 2.46
C PHE A 57 49.92 -13.59 3.37
N THR A 58 48.69 -13.90 2.96
CA THR A 58 47.91 -14.99 3.51
C THR A 58 47.60 -15.97 2.38
N VAL A 59 48.03 -17.23 2.52
CA VAL A 59 47.83 -18.26 1.50
C VAL A 59 46.86 -19.31 2.02
N PHE A 60 45.74 -19.46 1.35
CA PHE A 60 44.83 -20.58 1.53
C PHE A 60 45.41 -21.78 0.78
N ALA A 61 46.20 -22.63 1.45
CA ALA A 61 46.96 -23.69 0.81
C ALA A 61 46.13 -24.99 0.70
N PRO A 62 45.67 -25.38 -0.50
CA PRO A 62 45.01 -26.67 -0.69
C PRO A 62 45.99 -27.82 -0.50
N THR A 63 45.55 -28.83 0.24
CA THR A 63 46.32 -30.07 0.44
C THR A 63 46.44 -30.88 -0.85
N ASP A 64 47.37 -31.84 -0.88
CA ASP A 64 47.47 -32.80 -1.99
C ASP A 64 46.16 -33.60 -2.19
N ASP A 65 45.43 -33.90 -1.12
CA ASP A 65 44.11 -34.56 -1.19
C ASP A 65 43.06 -33.64 -1.84
N ALA A 66 43.13 -32.32 -1.62
CA ALA A 66 42.25 -31.35 -2.25
C ALA A 66 42.42 -31.31 -3.78
N PHE A 67 43.68 -31.36 -4.27
CA PHE A 67 43.95 -31.48 -5.71
C PHE A 67 43.49 -32.82 -6.26
N ALA A 68 43.67 -33.92 -5.51
CA ALA A 68 43.23 -35.25 -5.92
C ALA A 68 41.70 -35.39 -5.98
N ALA A 69 40.95 -34.52 -5.29
CA ALA A 69 39.49 -34.46 -5.31
C ALA A 69 38.93 -33.73 -6.55
N LEU A 70 39.76 -33.01 -7.32
CA LEU A 70 39.34 -32.41 -8.58
C LEU A 70 38.95 -33.50 -9.61
N PRO A 71 38.09 -33.19 -10.58
CA PRO A 71 37.75 -34.13 -11.65
C PRO A 71 38.99 -34.68 -12.37
N GLU A 72 38.91 -35.95 -12.80
CA GLU A 72 40.02 -36.62 -13.49
C GLU A 72 40.44 -35.83 -14.74
N GLY A 73 41.73 -35.52 -14.86
CA GLY A 73 42.30 -34.73 -15.96
C GLY A 73 42.34 -33.22 -15.72
N THR A 74 41.73 -32.68 -14.65
CA THR A 74 41.73 -31.24 -14.37
C THR A 74 43.13 -30.73 -14.03
N VAL A 75 43.89 -31.44 -13.18
CA VAL A 75 45.24 -31.02 -12.79
C VAL A 75 46.18 -31.00 -13.99
N GLU A 76 46.12 -32.03 -14.83
CA GLU A 76 46.90 -32.10 -16.07
C GLU A 76 46.55 -30.96 -17.02
N ALA A 77 45.25 -30.66 -17.20
CA ALA A 77 44.80 -29.56 -18.04
C ALA A 77 45.28 -28.20 -17.52
N LEU A 78 45.29 -27.99 -16.21
CA LEU A 78 45.80 -26.75 -15.61
C LEU A 78 47.33 -26.62 -15.75
N LEU A 79 48.08 -27.71 -15.63
CA LEU A 79 49.52 -27.69 -15.86
C LEU A 79 49.89 -27.38 -17.32
N ASP A 80 49.02 -27.77 -18.26
CA ASP A 80 49.16 -27.45 -19.68
C ASP A 80 48.72 -26.00 -20.03
N ASP A 81 48.08 -25.29 -19.10
CA ASP A 81 47.70 -23.87 -19.19
C ASP A 81 48.25 -23.03 -18.02
N PRO A 82 49.54 -22.63 -18.07
CA PRO A 82 50.20 -21.91 -16.99
C PRO A 82 49.57 -20.56 -16.64
N ASP A 83 48.90 -19.90 -17.59
CA ASP A 83 48.25 -18.60 -17.35
C ASP A 83 46.99 -18.79 -16.51
N THR A 84 46.14 -19.76 -16.86
CA THR A 84 44.97 -20.14 -16.06
C THR A 84 45.38 -20.67 -14.67
N LEU A 85 46.41 -21.51 -14.62
CA LEU A 85 46.93 -22.02 -13.34
C LEU A 85 47.46 -20.89 -12.45
N ARG A 86 48.17 -19.92 -13.04
CA ARG A 86 48.64 -18.73 -12.31
C ARG A 86 47.47 -17.97 -11.70
N ASP A 87 46.40 -17.74 -12.45
CA ASP A 87 45.21 -17.03 -11.94
C ASP A 87 44.55 -17.78 -10.77
N ILE A 88 44.36 -19.10 -10.91
CA ILE A 88 43.83 -19.96 -9.85
C ILE A 88 44.70 -19.89 -8.59
N LEU A 89 46.03 -19.97 -8.74
CA LEU A 89 46.93 -19.90 -7.58
C LEU A 89 46.91 -18.53 -6.92
N LEU A 90 46.79 -17.44 -7.68
CA LEU A 90 46.63 -16.10 -7.12
C LEU A 90 45.28 -15.91 -6.40
N TYR A 91 44.23 -16.64 -6.78
CA TYR A 91 42.95 -16.66 -6.08
C TYR A 91 43.03 -17.31 -4.69
N HIS A 92 44.09 -18.09 -4.42
CA HIS A 92 44.35 -18.63 -3.09
C HIS A 92 45.16 -17.67 -2.20
N VAL A 93 45.54 -16.50 -2.70
CA VAL A 93 46.42 -15.57 -1.98
C VAL A 93 45.68 -14.28 -1.68
N VAL A 94 45.78 -13.82 -0.44
CA VAL A 94 45.32 -12.50 0.01
C VAL A 94 46.53 -11.67 0.42
N SER A 95 46.52 -10.37 0.09
CA SER A 95 47.56 -9.45 0.53
C SER A 95 47.36 -9.10 2.01
N GLY A 96 48.43 -9.17 2.81
CA GLY A 96 48.37 -8.96 4.25
C GLY A 96 48.49 -10.26 5.05
N ALA A 97 48.87 -10.14 6.33
CA ALA A 97 48.79 -11.25 7.29
C ALA A 97 47.42 -11.21 7.97
N VAL A 98 46.55 -12.15 7.61
CA VAL A 98 45.20 -12.29 8.16
C VAL A 98 45.18 -13.56 9.00
N ASP A 99 45.29 -13.43 10.31
CA ASP A 99 45.20 -14.56 11.25
C ASP A 99 43.75 -15.01 11.44
N ALA A 100 43.54 -16.21 11.96
CA ALA A 100 42.23 -16.80 12.14
C ALA A 100 41.31 -15.91 13.01
N ALA A 101 41.88 -15.22 14.00
CA ALA A 101 41.15 -14.27 14.85
C ALA A 101 40.57 -13.10 14.03
N THR A 102 41.31 -12.62 13.04
CA THR A 102 40.85 -11.59 12.10
C THR A 102 39.86 -12.18 11.09
N VAL A 103 40.13 -13.38 10.55
CA VAL A 103 39.26 -14.06 9.56
C VAL A 103 37.83 -14.22 10.08
N VAL A 104 37.64 -14.57 11.36
CA VAL A 104 36.30 -14.74 11.97
C VAL A 104 35.47 -13.43 11.96
N GLY A 105 36.10 -12.27 11.85
CA GLY A 105 35.42 -10.97 11.74
C GLY A 105 35.16 -10.51 10.31
N LEU A 106 35.58 -11.27 9.30
CA LEU A 106 35.42 -10.94 7.89
C LEU A 106 34.31 -11.80 7.27
N SER A 107 33.51 -11.19 6.40
CA SER A 107 32.53 -11.91 5.56
C SER A 107 33.10 -12.27 4.18
N ASN A 108 34.13 -11.56 3.73
CA ASN A 108 34.81 -11.80 2.47
C ASN A 108 36.21 -11.15 2.46
N ALA A 109 37.05 -11.53 1.50
CA ALA A 109 38.36 -10.93 1.27
C ALA A 109 38.68 -10.86 -0.23
N GLU A 110 39.35 -9.79 -0.66
CA GLU A 110 39.89 -9.67 -2.02
C GLU A 110 41.22 -10.42 -2.13
N THR A 111 41.31 -11.27 -3.15
CA THR A 111 42.50 -12.08 -3.43
C THR A 111 43.41 -11.37 -4.43
N VAL A 112 44.63 -11.87 -4.62
CA VAL A 112 45.61 -11.24 -5.51
C VAL A 112 45.21 -11.33 -6.98
N ASN A 113 44.33 -12.27 -7.36
CA ASN A 113 43.79 -12.30 -8.73
C ASN A 113 42.69 -11.24 -8.96
N GLY A 114 42.28 -10.51 -7.92
CA GLY A 114 41.25 -9.46 -7.96
C GLY A 114 39.83 -9.96 -7.66
N SER A 115 39.57 -11.26 -7.75
CA SER A 115 38.31 -11.85 -7.32
C SER A 115 38.25 -11.95 -5.80
N ARG A 116 37.03 -12.03 -5.25
CA ARG A 116 36.81 -12.16 -3.81
C ARG A 116 36.59 -13.61 -3.40
N VAL A 117 36.88 -13.93 -2.15
CA VAL A 117 36.44 -15.17 -1.49
C VAL A 117 35.44 -14.82 -0.40
N LEU A 118 34.42 -15.65 -0.22
CA LEU A 118 33.51 -15.57 0.91
C LEU A 118 34.13 -16.27 2.12
N ILE A 119 33.89 -15.71 3.31
CA ILE A 119 34.40 -16.25 4.56
C ILE A 119 33.20 -16.53 5.45
N LYS A 120 33.01 -17.80 5.80
CA LYS A 120 31.98 -18.24 6.76
C LYS A 120 32.67 -18.79 7.99
N ALA A 121 32.38 -18.24 9.15
CA ALA A 121 32.90 -18.73 10.43
C ALA A 121 31.73 -19.07 11.35
N ASP A 122 31.64 -20.34 11.76
CA ASP A 122 30.60 -20.85 12.64
C ASP A 122 31.19 -21.82 13.68
N ASP A 123 30.32 -22.50 14.44
CA ASP A 123 30.73 -23.49 15.45
C ASP A 123 31.46 -24.72 14.84
N ASN A 124 31.34 -24.93 13.52
CA ASN A 124 31.99 -26.03 12.80
C ASN A 124 33.36 -25.65 12.23
N GLY A 125 33.74 -24.36 12.27
CA GLY A 125 35.05 -23.88 11.85
C GLY A 125 34.96 -22.69 10.89
N VAL A 126 36.03 -22.51 10.11
CA VAL A 126 36.11 -21.45 9.09
C VAL A 126 36.08 -22.11 7.71
N GLN A 127 35.25 -21.56 6.82
CA GLN A 127 35.18 -21.91 5.41
C GLN A 127 35.56 -20.72 4.54
N ILE A 128 36.32 -20.98 3.49
CA ILE A 128 36.66 -20.03 2.43
C ILE A 128 35.94 -20.51 1.17
N ASN A 129 34.95 -19.75 0.70
CA ASN A 129 33.88 -20.23 -0.16
C ASN A 129 33.25 -21.49 0.46
N ASP A 130 33.45 -22.66 -0.15
CA ASP A 130 32.98 -23.96 0.33
C ASP A 130 34.13 -24.86 0.84
N ALA A 131 35.37 -24.37 0.85
CA ALA A 131 36.55 -25.10 1.33
C ALA A 131 36.71 -24.93 2.84
N ASN A 132 36.85 -26.03 3.59
CA ASN A 132 37.07 -25.98 5.04
C ASN A 132 38.54 -25.67 5.33
N VAL A 133 38.78 -24.75 6.27
CA VAL A 133 40.11 -24.52 6.84
C VAL A 133 40.42 -25.64 7.85
N VAL A 134 41.27 -26.59 7.45
CA VAL A 134 41.64 -27.75 8.28
C VAL A 134 42.77 -27.46 9.27
N THR A 135 43.61 -26.47 8.97
CA THR A 135 44.66 -25.99 9.89
C THR A 135 44.89 -24.51 9.65
N ALA A 136 44.62 -23.69 10.66
CA ALA A 136 44.79 -22.25 10.57
C ALA A 136 46.12 -21.78 11.20
N ASP A 137 46.51 -20.55 10.88
CA ASP A 137 47.60 -19.81 11.53
C ASP A 137 48.99 -20.47 11.46
N VAL A 138 49.31 -21.10 10.32
CA VAL A 138 50.68 -21.60 10.09
C VAL A 138 51.57 -20.42 9.74
N ALA A 139 52.32 -19.93 10.72
CA ALA A 139 53.12 -18.73 10.59
C ALA A 139 54.39 -18.97 9.74
N ALA A 140 54.61 -18.09 8.77
CA ALA A 140 55.82 -18.01 7.95
C ALA A 140 56.47 -16.61 8.08
N ALA A 141 57.73 -16.48 7.69
CA ALA A 141 58.48 -15.22 7.81
C ALA A 141 57.85 -14.06 7.02
N ASN A 142 57.22 -14.38 5.89
CA ASN A 142 56.59 -13.43 4.99
C ASN A 142 55.06 -13.60 4.91
N GLY A 143 54.43 -14.23 5.90
CA GLY A 143 52.97 -14.35 5.91
C GLY A 143 52.38 -15.46 6.78
N ILE A 144 51.15 -15.85 6.45
CA ILE A 144 50.36 -16.88 7.14
C ILE A 144 49.84 -17.88 6.11
N ILE A 145 49.85 -19.16 6.44
CA ILE A 145 49.22 -20.21 5.66
C ILE A 145 47.99 -20.72 6.43
N HIS A 146 46.84 -20.76 5.75
CA HIS A 146 45.64 -21.46 6.19
C HIS A 146 45.44 -22.66 5.27
N VAL A 147 45.52 -23.86 5.83
CA VAL A 147 45.40 -25.10 5.06
C VAL A 147 43.93 -25.38 4.78
N ILE A 148 43.58 -25.65 3.52
CA ILE A 148 42.21 -25.93 3.09
C ILE A 148 42.08 -27.32 2.43
N ASP A 149 40.87 -27.88 2.47
CA ASP A 149 40.56 -29.22 1.97
C ASP A 149 40.01 -29.27 0.52
N ALA A 150 39.85 -28.11 -0.12
CA ALA A 150 39.43 -28.00 -1.52
C ALA A 150 40.26 -26.95 -2.26
N VAL A 151 40.41 -27.11 -3.58
CA VAL A 151 41.04 -26.10 -4.45
C VAL A 151 39.99 -25.04 -4.78
N LEU A 152 40.32 -23.78 -4.51
CA LEU A 152 39.50 -22.62 -4.87
C LEU A 152 39.63 -22.35 -6.36
N LEU A 153 38.51 -22.38 -7.08
CA LEU A 153 38.44 -21.96 -8.48
C LEU A 153 37.91 -20.53 -8.55
N PRO A 154 38.58 -19.61 -9.27
CA PRO A 154 38.06 -18.28 -9.50
C PRO A 154 36.65 -18.33 -10.10
N PRO A 155 35.71 -17.50 -9.62
CA PRO A 155 34.40 -17.40 -10.22
C PRO A 155 34.49 -16.83 -11.65
N VAL A 156 33.46 -17.06 -12.46
CA VAL A 156 33.27 -16.40 -13.76
C VAL A 156 32.43 -15.13 -13.60
N ASP A 157 32.21 -14.38 -14.67
CA ASP A 157 31.40 -13.15 -14.60
C ASP A 157 29.94 -13.42 -14.22
N VAL A 158 29.19 -12.37 -13.87
CA VAL A 158 27.78 -12.51 -13.43
C VAL A 158 26.88 -13.18 -14.47
N VAL A 159 27.13 -13.00 -15.77
CA VAL A 159 26.30 -13.60 -16.83
C VAL A 159 26.59 -15.10 -16.90
N ASP A 160 27.86 -15.49 -16.99
CA ASP A 160 28.24 -16.89 -17.07
C ASP A 160 27.91 -17.64 -15.77
N THR A 161 27.99 -16.96 -14.62
CA THR A 161 27.58 -17.51 -13.31
C THR A 161 26.08 -17.80 -13.29
N ALA A 162 25.24 -16.88 -13.77
CA ALA A 162 23.80 -17.11 -13.89
C ALA A 162 23.50 -18.26 -14.86
N VAL A 163 24.14 -18.31 -16.04
CA VAL A 163 23.95 -19.41 -16.99
C VAL A 163 24.34 -20.77 -16.39
N ALA A 164 25.45 -20.83 -15.65
CA ALA A 164 25.91 -22.05 -15.00
C ALA A 164 24.95 -22.55 -13.89
N ALA A 165 24.23 -21.65 -13.22
CA ALA A 165 23.23 -22.01 -12.21
C ALA A 165 21.99 -22.70 -12.81
N GLY A 166 21.71 -22.50 -14.11
CA GLY A 166 20.69 -23.25 -14.86
C GLY A 166 19.23 -22.86 -14.62
N SER A 167 18.95 -21.91 -13.72
CA SER A 167 17.59 -21.43 -13.36
C SER A 167 17.25 -20.03 -13.90
N PHE A 168 18.01 -19.54 -14.88
CA PHE A 168 17.96 -18.16 -15.39
C PHE A 168 17.87 -18.10 -16.91
N SER A 169 17.20 -19.08 -17.54
CA SER A 169 17.15 -19.18 -19.00
C SER A 169 16.36 -18.02 -19.65
N THR A 170 15.30 -17.56 -18.99
CA THR A 170 14.48 -16.42 -19.41
C THR A 170 15.24 -15.12 -19.25
N LEU A 171 15.95 -14.94 -18.13
CA LEU A 171 16.82 -13.79 -17.90
C LEU A 171 17.93 -13.70 -18.95
N ALA A 172 18.60 -14.81 -19.26
CA ALA A 172 19.65 -14.85 -20.28
C ALA A 172 19.13 -14.49 -21.67
N THR A 173 17.90 -14.92 -22.00
CA THR A 173 17.22 -14.55 -23.24
C THR A 173 16.91 -13.05 -23.26
N ALA A 174 16.34 -12.52 -22.19
CA ALA A 174 16.03 -11.08 -22.04
C ALA A 174 17.30 -10.20 -22.17
N LEU A 175 18.40 -10.58 -21.50
CA LEU A 175 19.69 -9.88 -21.61
C LEU A 175 20.25 -9.91 -23.04
N THR A 176 20.03 -11.00 -23.77
CA THR A 176 20.44 -11.13 -25.17
C THR A 176 19.64 -10.21 -26.08
N GLU A 177 18.30 -10.21 -25.95
CA GLU A 177 17.42 -9.33 -26.73
C GLU A 177 17.65 -7.84 -26.41
N ALA A 178 17.94 -7.51 -25.16
CA ALA A 178 18.29 -6.17 -24.72
C ALA A 178 19.73 -5.74 -25.09
N GLY A 179 20.57 -6.66 -25.55
CA GLY A 179 21.97 -6.38 -25.87
C GLY A 179 22.85 -6.02 -24.65
N LEU A 180 22.48 -6.48 -23.45
CA LEU A 180 23.15 -6.13 -22.19
C LEU A 180 24.24 -7.13 -21.75
N ILE A 181 24.42 -8.23 -22.49
CA ILE A 181 25.40 -9.28 -22.16
C ILE A 181 26.80 -8.70 -21.98
N GLU A 182 27.33 -7.98 -22.98
CA GLU A 182 28.69 -7.43 -22.92
C GLU A 182 28.84 -6.36 -21.83
N THR A 183 27.77 -5.63 -21.52
CA THR A 183 27.75 -4.64 -20.43
C THR A 183 27.92 -5.33 -19.08
N LEU A 184 27.17 -6.40 -18.82
CA LEU A 184 27.24 -7.14 -17.56
C LEU A 184 28.46 -8.05 -17.45
N LYS A 185 29.09 -8.42 -18.57
CA LYS A 185 30.43 -9.04 -18.60
C LYS A 185 31.57 -8.04 -18.41
N GLY A 186 31.28 -6.74 -18.52
CA GLY A 186 32.26 -5.66 -18.42
C GLY A 186 32.83 -5.45 -17.02
N GLU A 187 33.54 -4.34 -16.85
CA GLU A 187 34.12 -3.95 -15.56
C GLU A 187 33.00 -3.65 -14.55
N GLY A 188 32.95 -4.46 -13.49
CA GLY A 188 32.09 -4.25 -12.33
C GLY A 188 32.76 -3.43 -11.22
N PRO A 189 32.39 -3.60 -9.95
CA PRO A 189 31.51 -4.66 -9.46
C PRO A 189 30.01 -4.38 -9.64
N PHE A 190 29.25 -5.42 -9.99
CA PHE A 190 27.79 -5.42 -10.06
C PHE A 190 27.18 -6.22 -8.90
N THR A 191 26.06 -5.76 -8.38
CA THR A 191 25.13 -6.56 -7.58
C THR A 191 23.89 -6.79 -8.44
N VAL A 192 23.64 -8.04 -8.84
CA VAL A 192 22.51 -8.39 -9.70
C VAL A 192 21.46 -9.10 -8.87
N PHE A 193 20.25 -8.53 -8.79
CA PHE A 193 19.08 -9.23 -8.28
C PHE A 193 18.51 -10.06 -9.42
N ALA A 194 18.84 -11.35 -9.49
CA ALA A 194 18.50 -12.20 -10.63
C ALA A 194 17.16 -12.92 -10.42
N PRO A 195 16.10 -12.58 -11.17
CA PRO A 195 14.83 -13.29 -11.10
C PRO A 195 14.95 -14.69 -11.71
N THR A 196 14.39 -15.68 -11.02
CA THR A 196 14.31 -17.06 -11.51
C THR A 196 13.38 -17.19 -12.72
N ASP A 197 13.47 -18.30 -13.44
CA ASP A 197 12.50 -18.62 -14.51
C ASP A 197 11.04 -18.69 -13.99
N ASP A 198 10.83 -19.16 -12.76
CA ASP A 198 9.52 -19.16 -12.11
C ASP A 198 9.02 -17.73 -11.81
N ALA A 199 9.93 -16.80 -11.47
CA ALA A 199 9.61 -15.39 -11.28
C ALA A 199 9.07 -14.74 -12.57
N PHE A 200 9.68 -15.05 -13.72
CA PHE A 200 9.17 -14.60 -15.02
C PHE A 200 7.82 -15.25 -15.37
N ALA A 201 7.64 -16.53 -15.05
CA ALA A 201 6.38 -17.23 -15.27
C ALA A 201 5.23 -16.70 -14.39
N ALA A 202 5.57 -16.09 -13.25
CA ALA A 202 4.61 -15.47 -12.34
C ALA A 202 4.18 -14.05 -12.76
N LEU A 203 4.81 -13.46 -13.78
CA LEU A 203 4.35 -12.18 -14.34
C LEU A 203 2.90 -12.30 -14.84
N PRO A 204 2.13 -11.21 -14.80
CA PRO A 204 0.82 -11.19 -15.43
C PRO A 204 0.90 -11.62 -16.90
N GLU A 205 -0.15 -12.30 -17.36
CA GLU A 205 -0.22 -12.81 -18.73
C GLU A 205 -0.02 -11.66 -19.74
N GLY A 206 0.85 -11.87 -20.73
CA GLY A 206 1.19 -10.86 -21.75
C GLY A 206 2.27 -9.85 -21.34
N THR A 207 2.64 -9.75 -20.06
CA THR A 207 3.64 -8.77 -19.60
C THR A 207 5.02 -9.07 -20.15
N LEU A 208 5.46 -10.33 -20.10
CA LEU A 208 6.79 -10.70 -20.63
C LEU A 208 6.86 -10.47 -22.14
N GLU A 209 5.79 -10.82 -22.88
CA GLU A 209 5.71 -10.59 -24.31
C GLU A 209 5.74 -9.09 -24.66
N ALA A 210 5.06 -8.26 -23.88
CA ALA A 210 5.07 -6.81 -24.04
C ALA A 210 6.47 -6.23 -23.78
N LEU A 211 7.13 -6.66 -22.71
CA LEU A 211 8.52 -6.26 -22.40
C LEU A 211 9.48 -6.69 -23.51
N LEU A 212 9.40 -7.93 -23.98
CA LEU A 212 10.25 -8.41 -25.08
C LEU A 212 9.99 -7.69 -26.41
N ALA A 213 8.79 -7.14 -26.61
CA ALA A 213 8.45 -6.35 -27.78
C ALA A 213 8.93 -4.88 -27.71
N ASP A 214 9.23 -4.37 -26.51
CA ASP A 214 9.74 -3.02 -26.27
C ASP A 214 11.14 -3.07 -25.66
N THR A 215 12.16 -2.98 -26.53
CA THR A 215 13.56 -3.08 -26.10
C THR A 215 13.97 -1.98 -25.12
N ASP A 216 13.40 -0.77 -25.20
CA ASP A 216 13.76 0.31 -24.30
C ASP A 216 13.23 0.03 -22.89
N ALA A 217 11.96 -0.41 -22.77
CA ALA A 217 11.38 -0.85 -21.50
C ALA A 217 12.11 -2.08 -20.94
N LEU A 218 12.50 -3.04 -21.80
CA LEU A 218 13.26 -4.21 -21.40
C LEU A 218 14.63 -3.83 -20.81
N ILE A 219 15.33 -2.88 -21.42
CA ILE A 219 16.60 -2.37 -20.89
C ILE A 219 16.39 -1.71 -19.54
N ASP A 220 15.35 -0.89 -19.38
CA ASP A 220 15.04 -0.22 -18.12
C ASP A 220 14.78 -1.23 -17.00
N VAL A 221 13.89 -2.20 -17.24
CA VAL A 221 13.62 -3.32 -16.32
C VAL A 221 14.89 -4.10 -15.97
N LEU A 222 15.70 -4.50 -16.95
CA LEU A 222 16.90 -5.29 -16.68
C LEU A 222 17.97 -4.51 -15.92
N THR A 223 18.09 -3.20 -16.16
CA THR A 223 19.02 -2.34 -15.41
C THR A 223 18.48 -1.95 -14.04
N TYR A 224 17.17 -2.02 -13.80
CA TYR A 224 16.55 -1.89 -12.48
C TYR A 224 16.92 -3.04 -11.53
N HIS A 225 17.26 -4.22 -12.07
CA HIS A 225 17.75 -5.36 -11.29
C HIS A 225 19.23 -5.26 -10.90
N VAL A 226 19.95 -4.22 -11.32
CA VAL A 226 21.40 -4.13 -11.15
C VAL A 226 21.78 -2.91 -10.32
N VAL A 227 22.55 -3.12 -9.27
CA VAL A 227 23.12 -2.07 -8.41
C VAL A 227 24.65 -2.09 -8.54
N SER A 228 25.29 -0.92 -8.46
CA SER A 228 26.76 -0.85 -8.45
C SER A 228 27.34 -1.28 -7.09
N GLY A 229 28.48 -1.97 -7.09
CA GLY A 229 29.17 -2.39 -5.87
C GLY A 229 29.10 -3.90 -5.62
N TYR A 230 29.95 -4.37 -4.70
CA TYR A 230 29.79 -5.65 -4.03
C TYR A 230 28.89 -5.45 -2.82
N ASN A 231 27.58 -5.63 -2.97
CA ASN A 231 26.64 -5.57 -1.86
C ASN A 231 26.31 -7.01 -1.47
N PHE A 232 27.06 -7.59 -0.53
CA PHE A 232 26.78 -8.93 -0.03
C PHE A 232 25.56 -8.92 0.89
N ALA A 233 24.99 -10.08 1.24
CA ALA A 233 23.80 -10.18 2.08
C ALA A 233 23.97 -9.42 3.40
N ALA A 234 25.17 -9.51 4.00
CA ALA A 234 25.52 -8.79 5.23
C ALA A 234 25.50 -7.26 5.09
N ASP A 235 25.72 -6.74 3.88
CA ASP A 235 25.61 -5.31 3.58
C ASP A 235 24.16 -4.96 3.23
N VAL A 236 23.51 -5.76 2.38
CA VAL A 236 22.12 -5.55 1.92
C VAL A 236 21.15 -5.45 3.09
N VAL A 237 21.26 -6.32 4.09
CA VAL A 237 20.38 -6.30 5.29
C VAL A 237 20.50 -5.00 6.12
N THR A 238 21.54 -4.19 5.89
CA THR A 238 21.75 -2.92 6.59
C THR A 238 21.24 -1.71 5.80
N LEU A 239 20.81 -1.93 4.55
CA LEU A 239 20.29 -0.89 3.67
C LEU A 239 18.77 -0.77 3.82
N GLU A 240 18.27 0.46 3.76
CA GLU A 240 16.83 0.73 3.58
C GLU A 240 16.47 0.86 2.09
N SER A 241 17.46 1.20 1.26
CA SER A 241 17.29 1.33 -0.19
C SER A 241 18.63 1.25 -0.93
N ALA A 242 18.57 0.98 -2.23
CA ALA A 242 19.70 1.06 -3.16
C ALA A 242 19.30 1.77 -4.46
N VAL A 243 20.24 2.43 -5.13
CA VAL A 243 20.01 3.04 -6.44
C VAL A 243 20.40 2.02 -7.52
N ALA A 244 19.44 1.64 -8.35
CA ALA A 244 19.66 0.74 -9.47
C ALA A 244 20.32 1.46 -10.66
N LEU A 245 20.78 0.70 -11.65
CA LEU A 245 21.55 1.21 -12.78
C LEU A 245 20.69 2.06 -13.73
N ASN A 246 19.37 1.84 -13.78
CA ASN A 246 18.42 2.71 -14.49
C ASN A 246 18.23 4.09 -13.79
N GLY A 247 18.68 4.21 -12.53
CA GLY A 247 18.61 5.43 -11.71
C GLY A 247 17.47 5.44 -10.69
N ASP A 248 16.56 4.48 -10.73
CA ASP A 248 15.47 4.35 -9.78
C ASP A 248 15.93 3.75 -8.44
N GLN A 249 15.10 3.91 -7.41
CA GLN A 249 15.36 3.32 -6.10
C GLN A 249 14.71 1.94 -5.98
N LEU A 250 15.48 1.02 -5.41
CA LEU A 250 15.02 -0.24 -4.86
C LEU A 250 14.83 -0.07 -3.35
N ALA A 251 13.64 -0.36 -2.85
CA ALA A 251 13.41 -0.48 -1.42
C ALA A 251 14.01 -1.80 -0.92
N ILE A 252 14.67 -1.77 0.23
CA ILE A 252 15.23 -2.98 0.85
C ILE A 252 14.64 -3.09 2.26
N SER A 253 14.05 -4.24 2.56
CA SER A 253 13.49 -4.54 3.87
C SER A 253 13.87 -5.93 4.33
N VAL A 254 13.78 -6.15 5.64
CA VAL A 254 14.02 -7.45 6.25
C VAL A 254 12.81 -7.80 7.11
N GLU A 255 12.08 -8.84 6.70
CA GLU A 255 10.88 -9.34 7.36
C GLU A 255 11.11 -10.79 7.76
N ASP A 256 10.92 -11.12 9.04
CA ASP A 256 11.14 -12.47 9.60
C ASP A 256 12.50 -13.11 9.26
N GLY A 257 13.52 -12.28 9.04
CA GLY A 257 14.87 -12.71 8.68
C GLY A 257 15.08 -12.99 7.19
N ALA A 258 14.05 -12.82 6.35
CA ALA A 258 14.16 -12.84 4.90
C ALA A 258 14.38 -11.41 4.37
N VAL A 259 15.31 -11.27 3.41
CA VAL A 259 15.54 -9.99 2.72
C VAL A 259 14.52 -9.85 1.60
N ARG A 260 13.92 -8.67 1.48
CA ARG A 260 13.07 -8.29 0.37
C ARG A 260 13.66 -7.10 -0.39
N VAL A 261 13.48 -7.12 -1.70
CA VAL A 261 13.84 -6.04 -2.61
C VAL A 261 12.56 -5.62 -3.31
N ASN A 262 12.09 -4.40 -3.04
CA ASN A 262 10.69 -4.02 -3.21
C ASN A 262 9.80 -5.10 -2.57
N ASP A 263 8.89 -5.69 -3.36
CA ASP A 263 8.01 -6.77 -2.91
C ASP A 263 8.55 -8.17 -3.22
N SER A 264 9.75 -8.32 -3.81
CA SER A 264 10.32 -9.64 -4.12
C SER A 264 11.15 -10.19 -2.96
N ASN A 265 11.05 -11.49 -2.68
CA ASN A 265 11.89 -12.17 -1.72
C ASN A 265 13.23 -12.58 -2.35
N VAL A 266 14.31 -12.40 -1.60
CA VAL A 266 15.61 -12.96 -1.96
C VAL A 266 15.67 -14.42 -1.49
N VAL A 267 15.69 -15.35 -2.45
CA VAL A 267 15.64 -16.81 -2.19
C VAL A 267 17.00 -17.47 -2.10
N ALA A 268 18.05 -16.84 -2.64
CA ALA A 268 19.43 -17.21 -2.40
C ALA A 268 20.32 -15.97 -2.46
N THR A 269 21.32 -15.90 -1.58
CA THR A 269 22.20 -14.73 -1.48
C THR A 269 23.64 -15.10 -1.79
N ASP A 270 24.44 -14.08 -2.09
CA ASP A 270 25.90 -14.16 -2.17
C ASP A 270 26.41 -15.19 -3.19
N VAL A 271 25.75 -15.30 -4.34
CA VAL A 271 26.29 -16.07 -5.46
C VAL A 271 27.42 -15.27 -6.08
N LEU A 272 28.65 -15.69 -5.81
CA LEU A 272 29.86 -14.95 -6.13
C LEU A 272 30.19 -15.01 -7.63
N ALA A 273 30.50 -13.85 -8.21
CA ALA A 273 31.02 -13.69 -9.57
C ALA A 273 32.35 -12.91 -9.56
N SER A 274 33.15 -13.01 -10.63
CA SER A 274 34.44 -12.30 -10.73
C SER A 274 34.30 -10.78 -10.80
N ASN A 275 33.18 -10.30 -11.36
CA ASN A 275 32.86 -8.89 -11.50
C ASN A 275 31.62 -8.48 -10.70
N GLY A 276 31.24 -9.25 -9.66
CA GLY A 276 30.05 -8.92 -8.90
C GLY A 276 29.53 -10.00 -7.94
N VAL A 277 28.29 -9.83 -7.53
CA VAL A 277 27.52 -10.76 -6.70
C VAL A 277 26.10 -10.85 -7.23
N ILE A 278 25.51 -12.03 -7.20
CA ILE A 278 24.12 -12.28 -7.57
C ILE A 278 23.32 -12.62 -6.31
N HIS A 279 22.17 -11.98 -6.15
CA HIS A 279 21.12 -12.35 -5.22
C HIS A 279 19.93 -12.85 -6.02
N VAL A 280 19.50 -14.08 -5.79
CA VAL A 280 18.41 -14.70 -6.53
C VAL A 280 17.09 -14.25 -5.93
N ILE A 281 16.15 -13.82 -6.78
CA ILE A 281 14.85 -13.31 -6.35
C ILE A 281 13.69 -14.08 -7.00
N ASP A 282 12.53 -14.06 -6.34
CA ASP A 282 11.33 -14.82 -6.74
C ASP A 282 10.29 -14.04 -7.54
N ALA A 283 10.52 -12.75 -7.81
CA ALA A 283 9.68 -11.92 -8.67
C ALA A 283 10.55 -11.03 -9.56
N VAL A 284 10.02 -10.65 -10.73
CA VAL A 284 10.68 -9.68 -11.61
C VAL A 284 10.40 -8.27 -11.09
N LEU A 285 11.45 -7.49 -10.86
CA LEU A 285 11.37 -6.10 -10.46
C LEU A 285 11.00 -5.23 -11.67
N ILE A 286 9.82 -4.62 -11.64
CA ILE A 286 9.38 -3.68 -12.68
C ILE A 286 9.52 -2.26 -12.13
N PRO A 287 10.22 -1.34 -12.82
CA PRO A 287 10.26 0.07 -12.47
C PRO A 287 8.84 0.63 -12.35
N PRO A 288 8.52 1.44 -11.33
CA PRO A 288 7.17 1.97 -11.15
C PRO A 288 6.65 2.77 -12.36
N ALA A 289 7.54 3.40 -13.12
CA ALA A 289 7.19 4.19 -14.31
C ALA A 289 6.78 3.33 -15.52
N ASP A 290 7.19 2.06 -15.57
CA ASP A 290 6.91 1.13 -16.66
C ASP A 290 5.68 0.26 -16.40
N LEU A 291 5.08 0.37 -15.22
CA LEU A 291 3.82 -0.29 -14.91
C LEU A 291 2.69 0.34 -15.74
N ALA A 292 1.79 -0.48 -16.27
CA ALA A 292 0.55 -0.01 -16.86
C ALA A 292 -0.40 0.51 -15.76
N ASP A 293 -1.33 1.40 -16.10
CA ASP A 293 -2.42 1.77 -15.18
C ASP A 293 -3.35 0.57 -14.91
N ILE A 294 -4.23 0.68 -13.91
CA ILE A 294 -5.18 -0.39 -13.53
C ILE A 294 -6.00 -0.91 -14.72
N VAL A 295 -6.49 0.00 -15.56
CA VAL A 295 -7.39 -0.36 -16.66
C VAL A 295 -6.61 -1.04 -17.77
N ASP A 296 -5.42 -0.52 -18.11
CA ASP A 296 -4.55 -1.11 -19.13
C ASP A 296 -3.97 -2.45 -18.67
N THR A 297 -3.64 -2.58 -17.38
CA THR A 297 -3.27 -3.87 -16.78
C THR A 297 -4.42 -4.87 -16.90
N ALA A 298 -5.64 -4.49 -16.55
CA ALA A 298 -6.80 -5.37 -16.67
C ALA A 298 -7.13 -5.73 -18.12
N LEU A 299 -6.88 -4.83 -19.08
CA LEU A 299 -7.04 -5.08 -20.51
C LEU A 299 -6.05 -6.14 -21.04
N GLY A 300 -4.85 -6.21 -20.47
CA GLY A 300 -3.82 -7.18 -20.83
C GLY A 300 -4.12 -8.61 -20.35
N VAL A 301 -5.06 -8.77 -19.42
CA VAL A 301 -5.36 -10.07 -18.81
C VAL A 301 -6.76 -10.55 -19.22
N ASP A 302 -6.82 -11.62 -20.03
CA ASP A 302 -8.06 -12.16 -20.61
C ASP A 302 -9.14 -12.47 -19.55
N ARG A 303 -8.74 -12.92 -18.35
CA ARG A 303 -9.68 -13.25 -17.27
C ARG A 303 -10.39 -12.04 -16.65
N PHE A 304 -9.98 -10.81 -16.97
CA PHE A 304 -10.65 -9.57 -16.56
C PHE A 304 -11.52 -8.96 -17.67
N SER A 305 -11.68 -9.61 -18.82
CA SER A 305 -12.43 -9.05 -19.96
C SER A 305 -13.86 -8.61 -19.60
N THR A 306 -14.56 -9.34 -18.72
CA THR A 306 -15.92 -8.98 -18.28
C THR A 306 -15.92 -7.77 -17.35
N LEU A 307 -14.94 -7.67 -16.45
CA LEU A 307 -14.75 -6.52 -15.58
C LEU A 307 -14.49 -5.26 -16.40
N VAL A 308 -13.58 -5.33 -17.38
CA VAL A 308 -13.24 -4.20 -18.26
C VAL A 308 -14.48 -3.71 -19.01
N ALA A 309 -15.30 -4.62 -19.56
CA ALA A 309 -16.55 -4.25 -20.22
C ALA A 309 -17.54 -3.57 -19.26
N ALA A 310 -17.63 -4.04 -18.02
CA ALA A 310 -18.47 -3.44 -16.99
C ALA A 310 -17.98 -2.03 -16.58
N VAL A 311 -16.67 -1.84 -16.38
CA VAL A 311 -16.04 -0.53 -16.09
C VAL A 311 -16.31 0.46 -17.22
N GLN A 312 -16.22 0.02 -18.48
CA GLN A 312 -16.56 0.83 -19.65
C GLN A 312 -18.05 1.21 -19.66
N ALA A 313 -18.95 0.26 -19.42
CA ALA A 313 -20.40 0.50 -19.38
C ALA A 313 -20.83 1.47 -18.25
N ALA A 314 -20.14 1.39 -17.11
CA ALA A 314 -20.37 2.28 -15.96
C ALA A 314 -19.73 3.68 -16.11
N GLY A 315 -18.90 3.90 -17.15
CA GLY A 315 -18.20 5.18 -17.34
C GLY A 315 -17.09 5.44 -16.31
N LEU A 316 -16.48 4.39 -15.75
CA LEU A 316 -15.46 4.50 -14.69
C LEU A 316 -14.01 4.48 -15.21
N VAL A 317 -13.80 4.36 -16.53
CA VAL A 317 -12.46 4.26 -17.16
C VAL A 317 -11.58 5.44 -16.75
N ASP A 318 -12.02 6.68 -16.98
CA ASP A 318 -11.22 7.87 -16.70
C ASP A 318 -10.91 8.02 -15.21
N ALA A 319 -11.82 7.58 -14.33
CA ALA A 319 -11.61 7.60 -12.89
C ALA A 319 -10.53 6.59 -12.46
N LEU A 320 -10.57 5.36 -12.99
CA LEU A 320 -9.61 4.30 -12.67
C LEU A 320 -8.27 4.46 -13.39
N LYS A 321 -8.19 5.29 -14.44
CA LYS A 321 -6.94 5.76 -15.03
C LYS A 321 -6.36 7.02 -14.37
N GLY A 322 -7.13 7.66 -13.49
CA GLY A 322 -6.75 8.90 -12.83
C GLY A 322 -5.60 8.74 -11.83
N ASP A 323 -5.24 9.86 -11.22
CA ASP A 323 -4.20 9.92 -10.18
C ASP A 323 -4.70 9.14 -8.95
N GLY A 324 -4.20 7.90 -8.80
CA GLY A 324 -4.45 7.05 -7.64
C GLY A 324 -3.70 7.51 -6.39
N PRO A 325 -3.30 6.59 -5.48
CA PRO A 325 -3.37 5.14 -5.62
C PRO A 325 -4.77 4.56 -5.36
N PHE A 326 -5.11 3.49 -6.06
CA PHE A 326 -6.28 2.66 -5.79
C PHE A 326 -5.90 1.23 -5.46
N THR A 327 -6.78 0.52 -4.76
CA THR A 327 -6.74 -0.94 -4.65
C THR A 327 -8.03 -1.49 -5.23
N VAL A 328 -7.93 -2.28 -6.28
CA VAL A 328 -9.09 -2.86 -6.97
C VAL A 328 -9.17 -4.34 -6.68
N PHE A 329 -10.24 -4.75 -6.02
CA PHE A 329 -10.60 -6.16 -5.86
C PHE A 329 -11.31 -6.60 -7.14
N ALA A 330 -10.55 -7.11 -8.11
CA ALA A 330 -11.01 -7.39 -9.47
C ALA A 330 -11.65 -8.77 -9.60
N PRO A 331 -12.99 -8.87 -9.78
CA PRO A 331 -13.63 -10.14 -10.05
C PRO A 331 -13.22 -10.69 -11.42
N ASN A 332 -12.80 -11.95 -11.45
CA ASN A 332 -12.47 -12.62 -12.71
C ASN A 332 -13.75 -13.03 -13.49
N ASN A 333 -13.57 -13.51 -14.72
CA ASN A 333 -14.69 -13.90 -15.57
C ASN A 333 -15.58 -15.00 -14.93
N ASP A 334 -15.00 -15.91 -14.14
CA ASP A 334 -15.75 -16.95 -13.43
C ASP A 334 -16.63 -16.35 -12.31
N ALA A 335 -16.14 -15.31 -11.62
CA ALA A 335 -16.91 -14.54 -10.64
C ALA A 335 -18.18 -13.93 -11.25
N PHE A 336 -18.08 -13.35 -12.45
CA PHE A 336 -19.24 -12.84 -13.19
C PHE A 336 -20.16 -13.96 -13.69
N ALA A 337 -19.59 -15.08 -14.14
CA ALA A 337 -20.36 -16.24 -14.59
C ALA A 337 -21.14 -16.92 -13.45
N ALA A 338 -20.66 -16.78 -12.20
CA ALA A 338 -21.34 -17.28 -11.01
C ALA A 338 -22.57 -16.45 -10.60
N LEU A 339 -22.76 -15.25 -11.18
CA LEU A 339 -23.95 -14.46 -10.92
C LEU A 339 -25.22 -15.18 -11.40
N PRO A 340 -26.37 -14.99 -10.72
CA PRO A 340 -27.63 -15.57 -11.17
C PRO A 340 -27.97 -15.15 -12.62
N GLU A 341 -28.57 -16.07 -13.37
CA GLU A 341 -28.91 -15.85 -14.78
C GLU A 341 -29.69 -14.54 -14.99
N GLY A 342 -29.23 -13.69 -15.92
CA GLY A 342 -29.80 -12.38 -16.22
C GLY A 342 -29.35 -11.23 -15.31
N THR A 343 -28.59 -11.48 -14.25
CA THR A 343 -28.10 -10.43 -13.34
C THR A 343 -27.13 -9.49 -14.04
N LEU A 344 -26.11 -10.01 -14.73
CA LEU A 344 -25.14 -9.18 -15.44
C LEU A 344 -25.80 -8.32 -16.52
N ASP A 345 -26.72 -8.89 -17.30
CA ASP A 345 -27.48 -8.14 -18.31
C ASP A 345 -28.31 -7.00 -17.70
N ALA A 346 -28.91 -7.24 -16.54
CA ALA A 346 -29.66 -6.22 -15.81
C ALA A 346 -28.75 -5.11 -15.29
N LEU A 347 -27.56 -5.45 -14.78
CA LEU A 347 -26.57 -4.47 -14.31
C LEU A 347 -26.01 -3.64 -15.47
N LEU A 348 -25.67 -4.26 -16.60
CA LEU A 348 -25.19 -3.56 -17.79
C LEU A 348 -26.26 -2.62 -18.40
N ALA A 349 -27.54 -2.88 -18.14
CA ALA A 349 -28.64 -2.01 -18.53
C ALA A 349 -28.88 -0.84 -17.57
N ASP A 350 -28.25 -0.83 -16.38
CA ASP A 350 -28.35 0.21 -15.36
C ASP A 350 -26.96 0.72 -14.93
N PRO A 351 -26.39 1.68 -15.68
CA PRO A 351 -25.05 2.20 -15.40
C PRO A 351 -24.89 2.81 -14.00
N GLU A 352 -25.95 3.37 -13.40
CA GLU A 352 -25.88 3.95 -12.04
C GLU A 352 -25.74 2.84 -10.99
N ALA A 353 -26.56 1.78 -11.11
CA ALA A 353 -26.46 0.61 -10.23
C ALA A 353 -25.11 -0.11 -10.40
N LEU A 354 -24.66 -0.27 -11.65
CA LEU A 354 -23.37 -0.88 -11.96
C LEU A 354 -22.20 -0.06 -11.42
N ALA A 355 -22.23 1.27 -11.57
CA ALA A 355 -21.21 2.15 -11.01
C ALA A 355 -21.14 2.02 -9.48
N ASN A 356 -22.28 1.99 -8.80
CA ASN A 356 -22.33 1.79 -7.34
C ASN A 356 -21.75 0.43 -6.88
N ILE A 357 -21.94 -0.63 -7.67
CA ILE A 357 -21.32 -1.94 -7.37
C ILE A 357 -19.81 -1.90 -7.66
N LEU A 358 -19.39 -1.34 -8.79
CA LEU A 358 -17.98 -1.32 -9.17
C LEU A 358 -17.17 -0.42 -8.22
N THR A 359 -17.69 0.71 -7.74
CA THR A 359 -17.00 1.52 -6.74
C THR A 359 -16.91 0.84 -5.37
N TYR A 360 -17.73 -0.19 -5.09
CA TYR A 360 -17.58 -1.03 -3.90
C TYR A 360 -16.40 -2.02 -4.03
N HIS A 361 -15.93 -2.29 -5.24
CA HIS A 361 -14.73 -3.10 -5.49
C HIS A 361 -13.42 -2.29 -5.41
N VAL A 362 -13.51 -0.97 -5.25
CA VAL A 362 -12.36 -0.08 -5.29
C VAL A 362 -12.17 0.55 -3.93
N VAL A 363 -10.96 0.50 -3.39
CA VAL A 363 -10.57 1.13 -2.13
C VAL A 363 -9.57 2.26 -2.46
N PRO A 364 -9.73 3.47 -1.91
CA PRO A 364 -8.74 4.54 -2.05
C PRO A 364 -7.49 4.22 -1.23
N GLY A 365 -6.31 4.20 -1.87
CA GLY A 365 -5.04 3.77 -1.27
C GLY A 365 -4.44 2.56 -1.99
N ALA A 366 -3.12 2.38 -1.89
CA ALA A 366 -2.45 1.15 -2.30
C ALA A 366 -2.30 0.25 -1.07
N PHE A 367 -3.03 -0.86 -1.05
CA PHE A 367 -2.98 -1.86 0.01
C PHE A 367 -2.38 -3.14 -0.56
N SER A 368 -1.17 -3.49 -0.12
CA SER A 368 -0.56 -4.78 -0.41
C SER A 368 -1.37 -5.92 0.22
N ALA A 369 -1.09 -7.18 -0.15
CA ALA A 369 -1.67 -8.34 0.50
C ALA A 369 -1.44 -8.29 2.02
N SER A 370 -0.25 -7.91 2.46
CA SER A 370 0.06 -7.71 3.88
C SER A 370 -0.83 -6.66 4.54
N ASP A 371 -1.05 -5.51 3.89
CA ASP A 371 -1.91 -4.45 4.43
C ASP A 371 -3.37 -4.89 4.49
N VAL A 372 -3.84 -5.61 3.46
CA VAL A 372 -5.19 -6.19 3.42
C VAL A 372 -5.35 -7.20 4.57
N LEU A 373 -4.41 -8.13 4.74
CA LEU A 373 -4.44 -9.15 5.80
C LEU A 373 -4.31 -8.57 7.20
N ALA A 374 -3.65 -7.43 7.36
CA ALA A 374 -3.56 -6.71 8.63
C ALA A 374 -4.85 -5.94 8.98
N SER A 375 -5.75 -5.76 8.02
CA SER A 375 -6.99 -5.00 8.16
C SER A 375 -8.17 -5.89 8.56
N SER A 376 -9.14 -5.33 9.28
CA SER A 376 -10.41 -6.02 9.58
C SER A 376 -11.53 -5.65 8.60
N SER A 377 -11.44 -4.46 8.00
CA SER A 377 -12.30 -3.97 6.92
C SER A 377 -11.58 -2.85 6.18
N LEU A 378 -12.05 -2.52 4.98
CA LEU A 378 -11.59 -1.40 4.18
C LEU A 378 -12.78 -0.54 3.71
N THR A 379 -12.66 0.78 3.84
CA THR A 379 -13.65 1.72 3.30
C THR A 379 -13.52 1.80 1.78
N THR A 380 -14.59 1.50 1.05
CA THR A 380 -14.60 1.52 -0.43
C THR A 380 -14.86 2.92 -0.98
N LEU A 381 -14.61 3.15 -2.28
CA LEU A 381 -14.99 4.39 -2.98
C LEU A 381 -16.51 4.62 -3.00
N GLN A 382 -17.29 3.55 -2.85
CA GLN A 382 -18.74 3.63 -2.68
C GLN A 382 -19.12 4.23 -1.31
N GLY A 383 -18.25 4.10 -0.30
CA GLY A 383 -18.40 4.65 1.05
C GLY A 383 -18.72 3.63 2.14
N ALA A 384 -19.22 2.45 1.77
CA ALA A 384 -19.42 1.34 2.71
C ALA A 384 -18.10 0.59 2.99
N GLU A 385 -18.05 -0.07 4.16
CA GLU A 385 -16.96 -0.97 4.55
C GLU A 385 -17.10 -2.33 3.87
N ALA A 386 -16.02 -2.88 3.35
CA ALA A 386 -15.89 -4.27 2.93
C ALA A 386 -15.08 -5.04 3.99
N ALA A 387 -15.61 -6.15 4.50
CA ALA A 387 -15.01 -6.88 5.60
C ALA A 387 -13.84 -7.76 5.13
N ILE A 388 -12.74 -7.81 5.88
CA ILE A 388 -11.63 -8.73 5.61
C ILE A 388 -11.70 -9.90 6.58
N SER A 389 -11.57 -11.12 6.07
CA SER A 389 -11.45 -12.32 6.91
C SER A 389 -10.42 -13.30 6.37
N VAL A 390 -9.74 -13.98 7.29
CA VAL A 390 -8.76 -15.02 6.97
C VAL A 390 -9.24 -16.32 7.60
N THR A 391 -9.32 -17.37 6.79
CA THR A 391 -9.74 -18.71 7.20
C THR A 391 -8.72 -19.74 6.74
N ASP A 392 -8.90 -21.01 7.13
CA ASP A 392 -8.10 -22.13 6.62
C ASP A 392 -8.22 -22.30 5.09
N GLN A 393 -9.20 -21.65 4.44
CA GLN A 393 -9.40 -21.69 2.99
C GLN A 393 -8.72 -20.53 2.24
N GLY A 394 -8.19 -19.52 2.95
CA GLY A 394 -7.57 -18.35 2.36
C GLY A 394 -8.09 -17.03 2.93
N ALA A 395 -7.71 -15.93 2.28
CA ALA A 395 -8.15 -14.57 2.59
C ALA A 395 -9.39 -14.20 1.77
N PHE A 396 -10.30 -13.44 2.38
CA PHE A 396 -11.58 -13.06 1.81
C PHE A 396 -11.83 -11.58 2.01
N ILE A 397 -12.41 -10.95 0.98
CA ILE A 397 -13.10 -9.67 1.08
C ILE A 397 -14.60 -9.93 0.98
N ASP A 398 -15.34 -9.58 2.02
CA ASP A 398 -16.71 -10.02 2.29
C ASP A 398 -16.86 -11.55 2.14
N ASN A 399 -17.46 -11.99 1.03
CA ASN A 399 -17.69 -13.39 0.70
C ASN A 399 -16.87 -13.86 -0.52
N ALA A 400 -16.02 -13.01 -1.09
CA ALA A 400 -15.18 -13.33 -2.23
C ALA A 400 -13.77 -13.73 -1.76
N GLN A 401 -13.27 -14.86 -2.23
CA GLN A 401 -11.91 -15.30 -1.96
C GLN A 401 -10.94 -14.47 -2.80
N ILE A 402 -9.87 -14.00 -2.18
CA ILE A 402 -8.75 -13.36 -2.88
C ILE A 402 -7.86 -14.48 -3.42
N VAL A 403 -7.83 -14.64 -4.75
CA VAL A 403 -7.18 -15.78 -5.42
C VAL A 403 -5.82 -15.43 -6.04
N ALA A 404 -5.58 -14.15 -6.32
CA ALA A 404 -4.26 -13.62 -6.65
C ALA A 404 -4.11 -12.23 -6.01
N THR A 405 -2.91 -11.90 -5.56
CA THR A 405 -2.64 -10.63 -4.86
C THR A 405 -1.51 -9.86 -5.52
N ASP A 406 -1.43 -8.57 -5.17
CA ASP A 406 -0.27 -7.70 -5.45
C ASP A 406 0.07 -7.57 -6.94
N ILE A 407 -0.96 -7.51 -7.81
CA ILE A 407 -0.75 -7.15 -9.21
C ILE A 407 -0.51 -5.64 -9.25
N LEU A 408 0.76 -5.24 -9.30
CA LEU A 408 1.19 -3.84 -9.28
C LEU A 408 0.82 -3.12 -10.58
N THR A 409 0.42 -1.86 -10.45
CA THR A 409 0.06 -0.97 -11.56
C THR A 409 0.59 0.44 -11.26
N ALA A 410 0.73 1.31 -12.27
CA ALA A 410 1.28 2.65 -12.07
C ALA A 410 0.45 3.53 -11.13
N ASN A 411 -0.86 3.26 -11.00
CA ASN A 411 -1.77 4.05 -10.17
C ASN A 411 -2.50 3.21 -9.10
N GLY A 412 -1.96 2.04 -8.73
CA GLY A 412 -2.55 1.22 -7.67
C GLY A 412 -2.17 -0.26 -7.68
N ILE A 413 -2.99 -1.08 -7.03
CA ILE A 413 -2.81 -2.53 -6.88
C ILE A 413 -4.12 -3.22 -7.28
N ILE A 414 -4.02 -4.34 -7.99
CA ILE A 414 -5.14 -5.25 -8.26
C ILE A 414 -5.00 -6.52 -7.42
N HIS A 415 -6.06 -6.88 -6.70
CA HIS A 415 -6.24 -8.19 -6.06
C HIS A 415 -7.35 -8.93 -6.80
N GLU A 416 -7.07 -10.10 -7.35
CA GLU A 416 -8.08 -10.91 -8.04
C GLU A 416 -9.00 -11.60 -7.03
N ILE A 417 -10.31 -11.54 -7.28
CA ILE A 417 -11.33 -12.20 -6.47
C ILE A 417 -12.22 -13.14 -7.28
N ASP A 418 -12.74 -14.18 -6.64
CA ASP A 418 -13.55 -15.24 -7.27
C ASP A 418 -15.07 -14.99 -7.25
N ALA A 419 -15.53 -13.90 -6.66
CA ALA A 419 -16.94 -13.50 -6.64
C ALA A 419 -17.10 -11.98 -6.76
N VAL A 420 -18.20 -11.54 -7.37
CA VAL A 420 -18.57 -10.12 -7.37
C VAL A 420 -19.09 -9.75 -5.98
N ILE A 421 -18.44 -8.80 -5.31
CA ILE A 421 -18.89 -8.29 -4.01
C ILE A 421 -19.99 -7.25 -4.21
N LEU A 422 -20.98 -7.26 -3.31
CA LEU A 422 -22.12 -6.35 -3.38
C LEU A 422 -22.11 -5.43 -2.18
N PRO A 423 -22.34 -4.12 -2.36
CA PRO A 423 -22.48 -3.21 -1.24
C PRO A 423 -23.63 -3.68 -0.33
N PRO A 424 -23.55 -3.47 0.98
CA PRO A 424 -24.61 -3.83 1.89
C PRO A 424 -25.92 -3.18 1.45
N GLU A 425 -27.03 -3.94 1.46
CA GLU A 425 -28.34 -3.37 1.15
C GLU A 425 -28.59 -2.16 2.08
N PRO A 426 -29.03 -1.02 1.55
CA PRO A 426 -29.37 0.12 2.39
C PRO A 426 -30.40 -0.33 3.42
N GLU A 427 -30.14 -0.09 4.70
CA GLU A 427 -31.04 -0.56 5.77
C GLU A 427 -32.45 -0.01 5.54
N VAL A 428 -33.38 -0.88 5.12
CA VAL A 428 -34.78 -0.53 5.07
C VAL A 428 -35.29 -0.43 6.50
N LEU A 429 -35.36 0.80 7.02
CA LEU A 429 -35.85 1.08 8.36
C LEU A 429 -37.24 0.45 8.56
N SER A 430 -37.36 -0.42 9.57
CA SER A 430 -38.62 -1.07 9.92
C SER A 430 -39.42 -0.18 10.89
N GLY A 431 -40.52 0.40 10.45
CA GLY A 431 -41.30 1.31 11.28
C GLY A 431 -42.54 1.86 10.58
N THR A 432 -43.14 2.86 11.20
CA THR A 432 -44.29 3.56 10.66
C THR A 432 -43.84 4.64 9.69
N ILE A 433 -44.42 4.67 8.49
CA ILE A 433 -44.16 5.69 7.47
C ILE A 433 -45.02 6.93 7.74
N TYR A 434 -44.38 8.09 7.69
CA TYR A 434 -44.99 9.40 7.79
C TYR A 434 -44.72 10.22 6.53
N GLU A 435 -45.76 10.87 6.02
CA GLU A 435 -45.62 11.94 5.03
C GLU A 435 -45.61 13.27 5.78
N VAL A 436 -44.50 14.00 5.64
CA VAL A 436 -44.27 15.33 6.21
C VAL A 436 -44.46 16.34 5.09
N THR A 437 -45.64 16.94 5.02
CA THR A 437 -45.97 17.95 4.02
C THR A 437 -45.71 19.34 4.59
N ILE A 438 -44.86 20.08 3.89
CA ILE A 438 -44.39 21.42 4.26
C ILE A 438 -44.98 22.40 3.25
N THR A 439 -45.93 23.22 3.69
CA THR A 439 -46.52 24.28 2.86
C THR A 439 -45.86 25.61 3.18
N ASN A 440 -45.28 26.27 2.19
CA ASN A 440 -44.79 27.63 2.32
C ASN A 440 -45.98 28.61 2.27
N VAL A 441 -46.26 29.30 3.38
CA VAL A 441 -47.40 30.23 3.51
C VAL A 441 -46.99 31.70 3.40
N THR A 442 -45.72 31.96 3.07
CA THR A 442 -45.22 33.32 2.81
C THR A 442 -45.66 33.83 1.43
N LYS A 443 -45.51 35.14 1.19
CA LYS A 443 -45.85 35.77 -0.09
C LYS A 443 -44.72 35.73 -1.10
N GLY A 444 -43.48 35.95 -0.65
CA GLY A 444 -42.32 36.11 -1.51
C GLY A 444 -41.07 35.32 -1.09
N GLN A 445 -41.07 34.65 0.07
CA GLN A 445 -39.91 33.89 0.52
C GLN A 445 -39.90 32.51 -0.12
N VAL A 446 -38.82 32.13 -0.78
CA VAL A 446 -38.55 30.77 -1.24
C VAL A 446 -37.90 30.01 -0.10
N PHE A 447 -38.27 28.74 0.11
CA PHE A 447 -37.52 27.89 1.03
C PHE A 447 -36.49 27.07 0.26
N SER A 448 -35.27 26.97 0.81
CA SER A 448 -34.33 25.92 0.40
C SER A 448 -34.96 24.53 0.63
N PRO A 449 -34.43 23.46 0.00
CA PRO A 449 -34.94 22.12 0.23
C PRO A 449 -34.85 21.75 1.72
N PRO A 450 -35.98 21.59 2.45
CA PRO A 450 -35.93 21.37 3.88
C PRO A 450 -35.51 19.93 4.23
N VAL A 451 -35.04 19.75 5.45
CA VAL A 451 -34.76 18.46 6.07
C VAL A 451 -35.88 18.08 7.04
N ALA A 452 -36.21 16.79 7.12
CA ALA A 452 -37.07 16.20 8.14
C ALA A 452 -36.32 15.10 8.90
N VAL A 453 -36.35 15.17 10.23
CA VAL A 453 -35.58 14.29 11.13
C VAL A 453 -36.53 13.61 12.10
N VAL A 454 -36.48 12.29 12.22
CA VAL A 454 -37.22 11.51 13.22
C VAL A 454 -36.27 11.20 14.37
N HIS A 455 -36.57 11.71 15.57
CA HIS A 455 -35.64 11.64 16.69
C HIS A 455 -36.31 11.51 18.07
N ARG A 456 -35.49 11.28 19.09
CA ARG A 456 -35.87 11.30 20.52
C ARG A 456 -35.85 12.72 21.08
N ALA A 457 -36.46 12.91 22.25
CA ALA A 457 -36.64 14.22 22.88
C ALA A 457 -35.39 14.81 23.56
N ASP A 458 -34.30 14.05 23.61
CA ASP A 458 -33.01 14.43 24.16
C ASP A 458 -32.07 15.07 23.13
N ILE A 459 -32.51 15.22 21.88
CA ILE A 459 -31.85 16.02 20.84
C ILE A 459 -32.81 17.05 20.27
N ALA A 460 -32.29 18.24 19.96
CA ALA A 460 -32.99 19.32 19.30
C ALA A 460 -32.09 19.92 18.21
N LEU A 461 -32.68 20.41 17.13
CA LEU A 461 -31.92 21.05 16.05
C LEU A 461 -31.22 22.35 16.49
N PHE A 462 -31.81 23.06 17.47
CA PHE A 462 -31.26 24.29 18.04
C PHE A 462 -31.92 24.63 19.38
N HIS A 463 -31.34 25.61 20.08
CA HIS A 463 -31.91 26.21 21.28
C HIS A 463 -31.92 27.73 21.17
N LEU A 464 -33.04 28.37 21.53
CA LEU A 464 -33.13 29.82 21.56
C LEU A 464 -32.13 30.43 22.56
N GLY A 465 -31.45 31.50 22.14
CA GLY A 465 -30.44 32.18 22.94
C GLY A 465 -29.12 31.41 23.05
N GLN A 466 -28.90 30.38 22.21
CA GLN A 466 -27.62 29.70 22.05
C GLN A 466 -27.07 29.91 20.63
N PRO A 467 -25.75 29.84 20.41
CA PRO A 467 -25.18 29.87 19.07
C PRO A 467 -25.72 28.73 18.19
N ALA A 468 -25.89 29.01 16.90
CA ALA A 468 -26.17 27.97 15.91
C ALA A 468 -24.99 26.97 15.82
N SER A 469 -25.28 25.69 15.58
CA SER A 469 -24.22 24.72 15.25
C SER A 469 -23.60 25.06 13.89
N GLY A 470 -22.40 24.52 13.62
CA GLY A 470 -21.74 24.71 12.32
C GLY A 470 -22.62 24.29 11.15
N ALA A 471 -23.26 23.11 11.27
CA ALA A 471 -24.16 22.61 10.25
C ALA A 471 -25.48 23.39 10.13
N LEU A 472 -26.05 23.86 11.27
CA LEU A 472 -27.25 24.70 11.24
C LEU A 472 -26.97 26.04 10.54
N ARG A 473 -25.79 26.61 10.78
CA ARG A 473 -25.33 27.83 10.10
C ARG A 473 -25.23 27.63 8.60
N THR A 474 -24.56 26.57 8.15
CA THR A 474 -24.47 26.26 6.71
C THR A 474 -25.85 26.08 6.07
N MET A 475 -26.79 25.44 6.77
CA MET A 475 -28.16 25.36 6.30
C MET A 475 -28.81 26.75 6.22
N ALA A 476 -28.65 27.59 7.25
CA ALA A 476 -29.31 28.89 7.35
C ALA A 476 -28.72 29.95 6.39
N GLU A 477 -27.43 29.85 6.04
CA GLU A 477 -26.73 30.80 5.15
C GLU A 477 -26.76 30.34 3.68
N GLU A 478 -26.58 29.05 3.43
CA GLU A 478 -26.39 28.52 2.07
C GLU A 478 -27.60 27.73 1.55
N GLY A 479 -28.57 27.41 2.43
CA GLY A 479 -29.66 26.50 2.12
C GLY A 479 -29.23 25.05 1.97
N ASN A 480 -27.97 24.71 2.30
CA ASN A 480 -27.42 23.37 2.20
C ASN A 480 -27.70 22.57 3.49
N THR A 481 -28.62 21.61 3.40
CA THR A 481 -29.01 20.75 4.52
C THR A 481 -28.11 19.52 4.72
N GLN A 482 -27.21 19.22 3.78
CA GLN A 482 -26.41 17.99 3.82
C GLN A 482 -25.50 17.90 5.05
N PRO A 483 -24.74 18.95 5.44
CA PRO A 483 -23.91 18.88 6.63
C PRO A 483 -24.72 18.63 7.91
N LEU A 484 -25.94 19.15 7.98
CA LEU A 484 -26.84 18.91 9.12
C LEU A 484 -27.38 17.49 9.11
N ALA A 485 -27.63 16.93 7.92
CA ALA A 485 -28.00 15.53 7.78
C ALA A 485 -26.87 14.59 8.20
N ASP A 486 -25.65 14.85 7.75
CA ASP A 486 -24.46 14.05 8.07
C ASP A 486 -24.10 14.10 9.56
N GLU A 487 -24.27 15.27 10.22
CA GLU A 487 -24.04 15.42 11.66
C GLU A 487 -25.07 14.64 12.50
N LEU A 488 -26.33 14.56 12.05
CA LEU A 488 -27.43 13.99 12.81
C LEU A 488 -27.66 12.49 12.52
N ALA A 489 -27.47 12.04 11.28
CA ALA A 489 -27.73 10.67 10.84
C ALA A 489 -27.06 9.58 11.70
N PRO A 490 -25.79 9.71 12.17
CA PRO A 490 -25.13 8.65 12.93
C PRO A 490 -25.52 8.62 14.42
N LEU A 491 -26.34 9.56 14.91
CA LEU A 491 -26.69 9.64 16.33
C LEU A 491 -27.75 8.59 16.70
N ASP A 492 -27.52 7.83 17.76
CA ASP A 492 -28.48 6.84 18.30
C ASP A 492 -29.87 7.43 18.64
N GLN A 493 -29.94 8.75 18.83
CA GLN A 493 -31.14 9.52 19.10
C GLN A 493 -31.95 9.85 17.84
N VAL A 494 -31.38 9.68 16.64
CA VAL A 494 -32.01 9.84 15.34
C VAL A 494 -32.32 8.46 14.76
N TYR A 495 -33.47 8.33 14.11
CA TYR A 495 -33.94 7.08 13.52
C TYR A 495 -34.04 7.14 12.00
N ASP A 496 -34.49 8.27 11.47
CA ASP A 496 -34.55 8.53 10.03
C ASP A 496 -34.33 10.02 9.78
N ILE A 497 -33.71 10.36 8.67
CA ILE A 497 -33.45 11.72 8.24
C ILE A 497 -33.51 11.79 6.73
N GLN A 498 -34.31 12.71 6.20
CA GLN A 498 -34.59 12.81 4.77
C GLN A 498 -34.67 14.28 4.37
N THR A 499 -34.12 14.61 3.21
CA THR A 499 -34.14 15.96 2.63
C THR A 499 -35.13 16.03 1.46
N ALA A 500 -35.75 17.19 1.26
CA ALA A 500 -36.54 17.42 0.06
C ALA A 500 -35.63 17.51 -1.17
N THR A 501 -36.15 17.11 -2.33
CA THR A 501 -35.39 17.11 -3.59
C THR A 501 -35.27 18.49 -4.25
N GLY A 502 -35.89 19.54 -3.69
CA GLY A 502 -35.91 20.86 -4.30
C GLY A 502 -36.56 21.94 -3.42
N PRO A 503 -36.41 23.23 -3.82
CA PRO A 503 -36.92 24.36 -3.05
C PRO A 503 -38.45 24.43 -3.04
N ILE A 504 -39.02 25.07 -2.00
CA ILE A 504 -40.47 25.27 -1.87
C ILE A 504 -40.81 26.73 -2.16
N MET A 505 -41.43 26.97 -3.31
CA MET A 505 -41.86 28.29 -3.75
C MET A 505 -43.03 28.81 -2.88
N PRO A 506 -43.23 30.14 -2.76
CA PRO A 506 -44.37 30.74 -2.07
C PRO A 506 -45.71 30.11 -2.49
N GLY A 507 -46.53 29.71 -1.52
CA GLY A 507 -47.85 29.10 -1.74
C GLY A 507 -47.84 27.63 -2.19
N THR A 508 -46.67 27.03 -2.40
CA THR A 508 -46.53 25.61 -2.81
C THR A 508 -46.22 24.70 -1.63
N SER A 509 -46.11 23.39 -1.87
CA SER A 509 -45.77 22.42 -0.82
C SER A 509 -44.82 21.35 -1.35
N ALA A 510 -43.97 20.83 -0.48
CA ALA A 510 -43.22 19.59 -0.69
C ALA A 510 -43.60 18.55 0.36
N THR A 511 -43.47 17.28 0.02
CA THR A 511 -43.74 16.16 0.93
C THR A 511 -42.48 15.30 1.04
N ILE A 512 -41.98 15.15 2.26
CA ILE A 512 -40.87 14.25 2.60
C ILE A 512 -41.46 13.01 3.25
N ARG A 513 -40.98 11.83 2.87
CA ARG A 513 -41.33 10.57 3.55
C ARG A 513 -40.27 10.23 4.57
N VAL A 514 -40.67 9.97 5.81
CA VAL A 514 -39.78 9.52 6.89
C VAL A 514 -40.39 8.33 7.61
N THR A 515 -39.55 7.50 8.20
CA THR A 515 -39.89 6.30 8.93
C THR A 515 -39.67 6.56 10.42
N GLY A 516 -40.60 6.14 11.28
CA GLY A 516 -40.47 6.28 12.72
C GLY A 516 -40.78 5.01 13.47
N ALA A 517 -39.97 4.70 14.48
CA ALA A 517 -40.12 3.52 15.31
C ALA A 517 -40.04 3.84 16.82
N GLY A 518 -40.52 2.92 17.64
CA GLY A 518 -40.26 2.89 19.08
C GLY A 518 -40.45 4.23 19.82
N ASN A 519 -39.40 4.64 20.53
CA ASN A 519 -39.36 5.84 21.39
C ASN A 519 -38.89 7.13 20.67
N TYR A 520 -38.58 7.08 19.38
CA TYR A 520 -38.23 8.24 18.56
C TYR A 520 -39.50 9.02 18.24
N ASN A 521 -40.02 9.77 19.20
CA ASN A 521 -41.41 10.25 19.17
C ASN A 521 -41.58 11.62 18.51
N LEU A 522 -40.50 12.23 18.02
CA LEU A 522 -40.50 13.58 17.45
C LEU A 522 -40.12 13.54 15.98
N ILE A 523 -40.69 14.48 15.22
CA ILE A 523 -40.26 14.84 13.89
C ILE A 523 -39.96 16.34 13.90
N SER A 524 -38.70 16.68 13.64
CA SER A 524 -38.28 18.04 13.40
C SER A 524 -38.14 18.31 11.92
N VAL A 525 -38.51 19.51 11.50
CA VAL A 525 -38.37 19.99 10.13
C VAL A 525 -37.67 21.33 10.16
N ALA A 526 -36.71 21.56 9.28
CA ALA A 526 -36.06 22.86 9.13
C ALA A 526 -35.64 23.14 7.68
N GLY A 527 -35.57 24.43 7.32
CA GLY A 527 -35.03 24.89 6.04
C GLY A 527 -34.89 26.40 6.00
N MET A 528 -33.93 26.89 5.20
CA MET A 528 -33.66 28.33 5.02
C MET A 528 -34.79 29.05 4.29
N LEU A 529 -35.03 30.31 4.66
CA LEU A 529 -35.72 31.32 3.86
C LEU A 529 -34.70 31.99 2.94
N VAL A 530 -34.73 31.69 1.64
CA VAL A 530 -33.64 32.05 0.71
C VAL A 530 -33.42 33.55 0.60
N GLN A 531 -34.47 34.38 0.59
CA GLN A 531 -34.34 35.84 0.51
C GLN A 531 -34.05 36.46 1.89
N THR A 532 -33.18 35.83 2.65
CA THR A 532 -32.64 36.28 3.93
C THR A 532 -31.17 35.87 4.00
N ASN A 533 -30.39 36.51 4.87
CA ASN A 533 -28.98 36.21 5.11
C ASN A 533 -28.80 34.90 5.90
N ASP A 534 -29.56 34.70 6.98
CA ASP A 534 -29.38 33.58 7.91
C ASP A 534 -30.69 33.13 8.60
N THR A 535 -31.84 33.42 7.99
CA THR A 535 -33.14 33.03 8.53
C THR A 535 -33.57 31.65 8.04
N PHE A 536 -34.06 30.82 8.96
CA PHE A 536 -34.63 29.51 8.68
C PHE A 536 -35.99 29.33 9.36
N PHE A 537 -36.87 28.51 8.80
CA PHE A 537 -38.05 28.04 9.53
C PHE A 537 -37.72 26.73 10.23
N ALA A 538 -38.37 26.47 11.37
CA ALA A 538 -38.31 25.17 12.01
C ALA A 538 -39.59 24.83 12.77
N ALA A 539 -39.88 23.54 12.87
CA ALA A 539 -40.94 23.02 13.74
C ALA A 539 -40.59 21.62 14.24
N GLU A 540 -40.93 21.35 15.51
CA GLU A 540 -40.84 20.03 16.12
C GLU A 540 -42.26 19.58 16.51
N LEU A 541 -42.63 18.38 16.08
CA LEU A 541 -43.95 17.80 16.34
C LEU A 541 -43.81 16.39 16.90
N ARG A 542 -44.71 16.01 17.81
CA ARG A 542 -44.88 14.61 18.19
C ARG A 542 -45.48 13.81 17.03
N ARG A 543 -44.92 12.61 16.78
CA ARG A 543 -45.44 11.68 15.78
C ARG A 543 -46.89 11.28 16.08
N PRO A 544 -47.78 11.27 15.08
CA PRO A 544 -49.10 10.66 15.20
C PRO A 544 -48.99 9.15 15.45
N VAL A 545 -49.73 8.63 16.44
CA VAL A 545 -49.67 7.21 16.85
C VAL A 545 -50.89 6.37 16.42
N GLY A 546 -51.94 6.98 15.86
CA GLY A 546 -53.19 6.30 15.50
C GLY A 546 -53.43 6.16 13.99
N LEU A 547 -54.03 5.05 13.56
CA LEU A 547 -54.79 4.93 12.31
C LEU A 547 -56.27 4.85 12.71
N ASP A 548 -57.19 5.37 11.88
CA ASP A 548 -58.62 5.50 12.19
C ASP A 548 -59.23 4.26 12.88
N GLY A 549 -59.80 4.46 14.08
CA GLY A 549 -60.47 3.41 14.86
C GLY A 549 -61.48 3.99 15.87
N ILE A 550 -62.62 3.30 16.04
CA ILE A 550 -63.70 3.70 16.96
C ILE A 550 -63.28 3.43 18.41
N PHE A 551 -63.25 4.47 19.25
CA PHE A 551 -63.10 4.31 20.71
C PHE A 551 -64.42 3.92 21.38
N LYS A 552 -64.35 3.27 22.56
CA LYS A 552 -65.48 2.72 23.33
C LYS A 552 -66.58 3.73 23.75
N ASN A 553 -66.40 5.02 23.50
CA ASN A 553 -67.35 6.08 23.88
C ASN A 553 -67.94 6.87 22.69
N GLY A 554 -67.67 6.48 21.44
CA GLY A 554 -68.34 7.09 20.27
C GLY A 554 -67.81 8.47 19.84
N ASP A 555 -66.82 9.04 20.52
CA ASP A 555 -66.13 10.26 20.07
C ASP A 555 -65.16 9.94 18.92
N ARG A 556 -65.30 10.66 17.80
CA ARG A 556 -64.34 10.67 16.68
C ARG A 556 -63.34 11.79 16.88
N GLU A 557 -62.11 11.47 17.28
CA GLU A 557 -60.98 12.38 17.19
C GLU A 557 -59.89 11.79 16.27
N SER A 558 -59.56 12.53 15.20
CA SER A 558 -58.50 12.23 14.23
C SER A 558 -57.12 12.35 14.88
N ARG A 559 -56.40 11.23 15.10
CA ARG A 559 -55.02 11.20 15.63
C ARG A 559 -53.98 10.65 14.65
N SER A 560 -54.30 10.54 13.36
CA SER A 560 -53.36 10.12 12.29
C SER A 560 -52.54 11.26 11.70
N THR A 561 -52.89 12.51 12.06
CA THR A 561 -52.31 13.72 11.50
C THR A 561 -51.94 14.69 12.62
N ALA A 562 -50.72 15.21 12.61
CA ALA A 562 -50.28 16.34 13.43
C ALA A 562 -50.07 17.56 12.54
N ILE A 563 -50.48 18.74 13.00
CA ILE A 563 -50.38 19.97 12.23
C ILE A 563 -49.73 21.03 13.13
N ALA A 564 -48.73 21.74 12.61
CA ALA A 564 -48.12 22.90 13.25
C ALA A 564 -47.94 24.04 12.25
N MET A 565 -47.93 25.26 12.78
CA MET A 565 -47.54 26.46 12.05
C MET A 565 -46.13 26.84 12.52
N ALA A 566 -45.14 26.71 11.64
CA ALA A 566 -43.74 27.00 11.93
C ALA A 566 -43.48 28.51 11.86
N THR A 567 -42.74 29.03 12.85
CA THR A 567 -42.19 30.39 12.78
C THR A 567 -40.83 30.38 12.08
N ALA A 568 -40.36 31.56 11.71
CA ALA A 568 -38.99 31.79 11.28
C ALA A 568 -38.08 32.12 12.48
N TYR A 569 -36.83 31.72 12.38
CA TYR A 569 -35.75 31.93 13.32
C TYR A 569 -34.55 32.47 12.58
N ASP A 570 -33.82 33.37 13.22
CA ASP A 570 -32.59 33.96 12.73
C ASP A 570 -31.43 33.23 13.42
N ALA A 571 -30.43 32.77 12.66
CA ALA A 571 -29.31 32.01 13.21
C ALA A 571 -28.35 32.90 14.03
N GLY A 572 -28.44 34.22 13.87
CA GLY A 572 -27.61 35.23 14.51
C GLY A 572 -26.16 35.16 14.04
N THR A 573 -25.91 34.67 12.85
CA THR A 573 -24.56 34.49 12.29
C THR A 573 -24.12 35.70 11.49
N GLU A 574 -25.09 36.52 11.06
CA GLU A 574 -24.87 37.73 10.29
C GLU A 574 -25.84 38.85 10.70
N VAL A 575 -25.47 40.10 10.40
CA VAL A 575 -26.40 41.22 10.59
C VAL A 575 -27.49 41.17 9.53
N ASN A 576 -28.75 41.24 9.94
CA ASN A 576 -29.88 41.38 9.03
C ASN A 576 -29.95 42.79 8.41
N ASP A 577 -29.06 43.07 7.46
CA ASP A 577 -28.95 44.34 6.73
C ASP A 577 -29.89 44.45 5.53
N GLU A 578 -30.56 43.34 5.18
CA GLU A 578 -31.45 43.20 4.03
C GLU A 578 -30.81 43.62 2.69
N SER A 579 -29.48 43.60 2.60
CA SER A 579 -28.74 43.97 1.40
C SER A 579 -28.64 42.79 0.45
N CYS A 580 -28.81 43.08 -0.85
CA CYS A 580 -28.55 42.07 -1.88
C CYS A 580 -27.09 41.63 -1.96
N GLY A 581 -26.17 42.31 -1.28
CA GLY A 581 -24.80 41.83 -1.09
C GLY A 581 -24.71 40.61 -0.18
N SER A 582 -25.61 40.48 0.80
CA SER A 582 -25.57 39.47 1.87
C SER A 582 -26.64 38.38 1.69
N VAL A 583 -27.63 38.61 0.80
CA VAL A 583 -28.78 37.71 0.60
C VAL A 583 -28.63 36.86 -0.67
N PRO A 584 -28.72 35.53 -0.58
CA PRO A 584 -28.71 34.64 -1.74
C PRO A 584 -30.02 34.66 -2.54
N GLY A 585 -29.91 34.25 -3.80
CA GLY A 585 -31.04 33.96 -4.67
C GLY A 585 -31.75 35.19 -5.26
N PRO A 586 -32.69 35.00 -6.19
CA PRO A 586 -33.48 36.09 -6.75
C PRO A 586 -34.31 36.81 -5.66
N PRO A 587 -34.35 38.16 -5.64
CA PRO A 587 -33.92 39.07 -6.71
C PRO A 587 -32.44 39.49 -6.66
N CYS A 588 -31.71 39.10 -5.61
CA CYS A 588 -30.38 39.59 -5.28
C CYS A 588 -29.23 38.93 -6.06
N GLY A 589 -29.46 37.76 -6.67
CA GLY A 589 -28.47 37.09 -7.52
C GLY A 589 -28.02 35.76 -6.93
N ALA A 590 -26.75 35.39 -7.12
CA ALA A 590 -26.19 34.15 -6.56
C ALA A 590 -25.65 34.37 -5.13
N ALA A 591 -25.48 33.26 -4.39
CA ALA A 591 -24.82 33.01 -3.09
C ALA A 591 -24.95 34.01 -1.92
N GLY A 592 -25.01 35.33 -2.12
CA GLY A 592 -24.78 36.30 -1.04
C GLY A 592 -23.33 36.21 -0.53
N ALA A 593 -22.82 37.27 0.09
CA ALA A 593 -21.54 37.27 0.77
C ALA A 593 -21.77 37.57 2.25
N PRO A 594 -21.29 36.71 3.18
CA PRO A 594 -21.56 36.86 4.60
C PRO A 594 -21.18 38.22 5.17
N ASN A 595 -22.11 38.88 5.89
CA ASN A 595 -21.81 40.08 6.66
C ASN A 595 -21.82 39.80 8.17
N THR A 596 -20.70 39.27 8.65
CA THR A 596 -20.53 38.89 10.06
C THR A 596 -20.24 40.09 10.98
N ALA A 597 -20.13 41.31 10.44
CA ALA A 597 -19.74 42.49 11.20
C ALA A 597 -20.91 43.00 12.05
N GLY A 598 -21.02 42.50 13.28
CA GLY A 598 -22.08 42.89 14.23
C GLY A 598 -23.14 41.81 14.45
N ALA A 599 -22.88 40.57 14.02
CA ALA A 599 -23.74 39.41 14.25
C ALA A 599 -24.14 39.25 15.73
N GLU A 600 -25.36 38.81 15.95
CA GLU A 600 -25.99 38.67 17.27
C GLU A 600 -25.35 37.54 18.09
N GLY A 601 -24.93 36.47 17.41
CA GLY A 601 -24.22 35.32 17.99
C GLY A 601 -25.11 34.27 18.65
N TYR A 602 -26.43 34.33 18.47
CA TYR A 602 -27.37 33.36 19.03
C TYR A 602 -28.63 33.24 18.20
N VAL A 603 -29.28 32.08 18.23
CA VAL A 603 -30.54 31.84 17.53
C VAL A 603 -31.71 32.55 18.25
N TYR A 604 -32.51 33.31 17.50
CA TYR A 604 -33.71 33.98 18.02
C TYR A 604 -34.86 33.98 17.02
N ILE A 605 -36.04 34.46 17.42
CA ILE A 605 -37.19 34.53 16.51
C ILE A 605 -36.96 35.69 15.53
N ALA A 606 -36.99 35.38 14.24
CA ALA A 606 -36.74 36.37 13.19
C ALA A 606 -37.88 37.41 13.12
N ASN A 607 -37.51 38.68 12.94
CA ASN A 607 -38.45 39.81 12.97
C ASN A 607 -39.10 40.14 11.61
N GLY A 608 -38.73 39.43 10.55
CA GLY A 608 -39.17 39.69 9.19
C GLY A 608 -38.25 40.64 8.43
N ILE A 609 -38.75 41.14 7.30
CA ILE A 609 -38.06 42.12 6.44
C ILE A 609 -38.71 43.49 6.67
N HIS A 610 -37.91 44.49 6.97
CA HIS A 610 -38.36 45.83 7.35
C HIS A 610 -38.16 46.89 6.26
N GLY A 611 -37.48 46.54 5.16
CA GLY A 611 -37.20 47.43 4.03
C GLY A 611 -36.06 48.39 4.34
N ILE A 612 -35.05 47.92 5.09
CA ILE A 612 -33.88 48.71 5.49
C ILE A 612 -32.81 48.68 4.39
N GLY A 613 -32.74 47.59 3.63
CA GLY A 613 -31.80 47.37 2.53
C GLY A 613 -32.46 47.34 1.15
N ASP A 614 -32.01 46.42 0.31
CA ASP A 614 -32.42 46.30 -1.10
C ASP A 614 -33.72 45.50 -1.28
N LEU A 615 -34.13 44.73 -0.27
CA LEU A 615 -35.33 43.91 -0.31
C LEU A 615 -36.61 44.73 -0.03
N ALA A 616 -37.59 44.62 -0.94
CA ALA A 616 -38.89 45.26 -0.76
C ALA A 616 -39.73 44.53 0.31
N SER A 617 -39.91 45.16 1.47
CA SER A 617 -40.70 44.60 2.58
C SER A 617 -42.15 44.28 2.20
N GLU A 618 -42.78 45.04 1.30
CA GLU A 618 -44.13 44.68 0.80
C GLU A 618 -44.22 43.29 0.13
N THR A 619 -43.09 42.76 -0.35
CA THR A 619 -43.01 41.48 -1.08
C THR A 619 -42.47 40.35 -0.20
N TYR A 620 -41.39 40.62 0.54
CA TYR A 620 -40.60 39.60 1.24
C TYR A 620 -40.82 39.56 2.75
N ASP A 621 -41.51 40.55 3.35
CA ASP A 621 -41.83 40.54 4.77
C ASP A 621 -42.85 39.45 5.14
N TRP A 622 -42.79 38.99 6.38
CA TRP A 622 -43.76 38.09 6.98
C TRP A 622 -44.11 38.54 8.40
N ARG A 623 -45.33 38.24 8.82
CA ARG A 623 -45.80 38.47 10.19
C ARG A 623 -46.46 37.19 10.69
N GLY A 624 -45.85 36.57 11.70
CA GLY A 624 -46.30 35.29 12.25
C GLY A 624 -45.72 34.09 11.50
N PRO A 625 -46.43 32.94 11.45
CA PRO A 625 -45.90 31.71 10.89
C PRO A 625 -45.59 31.79 9.39
N VAL A 626 -44.51 31.13 8.98
CA VAL A 626 -44.00 31.11 7.59
C VAL A 626 -44.27 29.78 6.88
N ALA A 627 -44.40 28.67 7.63
CA ALA A 627 -44.72 27.37 7.06
C ALA A 627 -45.87 26.69 7.80
N ARG A 628 -46.67 25.90 7.07
CA ARG A 628 -47.63 24.95 7.66
C ARG A 628 -47.10 23.54 7.47
N ILE A 629 -46.87 22.85 8.57
CA ILE A 629 -46.33 21.49 8.60
C ILE A 629 -47.47 20.53 8.92
N VAL A 630 -47.65 19.51 8.07
CA VAL A 630 -48.64 18.45 8.24
C VAL A 630 -47.92 17.12 8.23
N ILE A 631 -47.92 16.43 9.36
CA ILE A 631 -47.35 15.08 9.48
C ILE A 631 -48.50 14.10 9.48
N LYS A 632 -48.55 13.23 8.48
CA LYS A 632 -49.58 12.20 8.35
C LYS A 632 -48.96 10.82 8.42
N ARG A 633 -49.46 9.96 9.30
CA ARG A 633 -49.16 8.52 9.28
C ARG A 633 -49.80 7.90 8.03
N VAL A 634 -49.02 7.22 7.20
CA VAL A 634 -49.50 6.66 5.91
C VAL A 634 -49.37 5.15 5.79
N GLY A 635 -48.59 4.49 6.65
CA GLY A 635 -48.47 3.03 6.64
C GLY A 635 -47.38 2.55 7.58
N ASP A 636 -47.07 1.26 7.52
CA ASP A 636 -45.94 0.65 8.21
C ASP A 636 -45.09 -0.10 7.18
N THR A 637 -43.76 -0.03 7.28
CA THR A 637 -42.85 -0.90 6.52
C THR A 637 -42.89 -2.30 7.14
N PHE A 638 -43.31 -3.29 6.35
CA PHE A 638 -43.18 -4.69 6.75
C PHE A 638 -41.76 -5.14 6.44
N LYS A 639 -40.95 -5.38 7.48
CA LYS A 639 -39.75 -6.20 7.31
C LYS A 639 -40.24 -7.59 6.92
N ALA A 640 -40.03 -8.02 5.67
CA ALA A 640 -40.16 -9.42 5.33
C ALA A 640 -39.28 -10.19 6.32
N PRO A 641 -39.75 -11.29 6.95
CA PRO A 641 -38.90 -12.08 7.80
C PRO A 641 -37.67 -12.46 6.99
N SER A 642 -36.49 -12.10 7.48
CA SER A 642 -35.20 -12.48 6.93
C SER A 642 -35.06 -14.00 7.00
N ARG A 643 -35.65 -14.68 6.02
CA ARG A 643 -35.31 -16.05 5.65
C ARG A 643 -34.51 -15.95 4.37
N VAL A 644 -33.24 -15.59 4.53
CA VAL A 644 -32.20 -16.15 3.67
C VAL A 644 -31.69 -17.36 4.42
N VAL A 645 -32.04 -18.52 3.88
CA VAL A 645 -31.39 -19.78 4.19
C VAL A 645 -29.95 -19.63 3.70
N ARG A 646 -29.02 -20.03 4.58
CA ARG A 646 -27.58 -20.18 4.38
C ARG A 646 -27.15 -20.55 2.97
#